data_AF-A0A350EX36-F1
#
_entry.id   AF-A0A350EX36-F1
#
_cell.length_a   1.000
_cell.length_b   1.000
_cell.length_c   1.000
_cell.angle_alpha   90.00
_cell.angle_beta   90.00
_cell.angle_gamma   90.00
#
_symmetry.space_group_name_H-M   'P 1'
#
loop_
_entity.id
_entity.type
_entity.pdbx_description
1 polymer ?
#
loop_
_entity_poly.entity_id
_entity_poly.type
_entity_poly.pdbx_seq_one_letter_code
_entity_poly.pdbx_strand_id
1 'polypeptide(L)'
;MDGQMGPSLEVVADVGEIEPVLVVDRQILEIPEEDAVQFELGQLHPAAVDREEPPVLTVIVGPEHAGKLSAGHEPGAFLEIVLRQLGQLQDSVGDRLGELRFFAGAGHRRERQPHRQQTGGPRPSSLAAGFHGHLLKCCSFGHRNGVTKDRTGMTATIVAGAWNAWEQRRVIGHARQAVVSHAREDAERAAGRVDSRAGIFPSAGLHRLCEWVFAGYSRNTAMSDTIIHPVIFIPGITASELSDEYPADHERVWGVLRKDFARIALHPDETRYEAKEPAVVRADRVFRLVYEEFIEELRHNLSPQPDQPTPVFAFPYDWRQPLERTARDLAAFIDEVIGRTGLLRHYHRARYDTDPKVNLVGHSMGGLVIAEYLAQNPSQHRVHKLASLGTPYRGSFEAVLKVATGTAAIGSNQSASREREVARVTPALYHLLPRYPGAVAPARGLESDLFNVATWQPSVMDSIETYVRLYGLRKGNDRRRAEQLFGVMLQQAAEHRSRVDTLNLAGLGLDSRRWLTVIGVGEETRVRLRIARGADGRPAFDLASKDRSNDWKVRNWRGKVNTGDGTVPYLGARPEFIPVNELVCVSDDDFGYWELKDRLLEGVGAGLHATLPLMNLCQRIVVSHLRGRPFGKVWGRPAPDIGSAEWNPPVEMANRSGKK
;
A
#
# COMPACT_ATOMS: atom_id res chain seq x y z
N MET A 1 -51.38 -26.19 24.02
CA MET A 1 -50.92 -24.79 23.97
C MET A 1 -49.52 -24.83 23.42
N ASP A 2 -49.48 -24.80 22.10
CA ASP A 2 -48.29 -24.77 21.27
C ASP A 2 -47.61 -23.40 21.43
N GLY A 3 -46.35 -23.41 21.80
CA GLY A 3 -45.42 -22.31 21.55
C GLY A 3 -44.39 -22.83 20.56
N GLN A 4 -44.71 -22.75 19.26
CA GLN A 4 -43.76 -23.04 18.20
C GLN A 4 -42.61 -22.03 18.32
N MET A 5 -41.41 -22.50 18.66
CA MET A 5 -40.20 -21.70 18.41
C MET A 5 -39.96 -21.69 16.89
N GLY A 6 -40.07 -20.50 16.29
CA GLY A 6 -39.70 -20.27 14.90
C GLY A 6 -38.19 -20.53 14.66
N PRO A 7 -37.77 -20.79 13.42
CA PRO A 7 -36.38 -21.05 13.11
C PRO A 7 -35.56 -19.75 13.17
N SER A 8 -34.77 -19.57 14.24
CA SER A 8 -33.68 -18.61 14.28
C SER A 8 -32.47 -19.19 13.52
N LEU A 9 -32.17 -18.60 12.37
CA LEU A 9 -30.96 -18.90 11.59
C LEU A 9 -29.89 -17.89 11.99
N GLU A 10 -28.91 -18.31 12.79
CA GLU A 10 -27.70 -17.54 13.08
C GLU A 10 -26.73 -17.62 11.89
N VAL A 11 -26.39 -16.47 11.33
CA VAL A 11 -25.34 -16.35 10.29
C VAL A 11 -24.15 -15.65 10.92
N VAL A 12 -23.08 -16.41 11.17
CA VAL A 12 -21.77 -15.88 11.54
C VAL A 12 -20.92 -15.83 10.27
N ALA A 13 -20.59 -14.63 9.81
CA ALA A 13 -19.63 -14.42 8.73
C ALA A 13 -18.30 -13.90 9.30
N ASP A 14 -17.25 -14.40 8.67
CA ASP A 14 -15.83 -14.09 8.79
C ASP A 14 -15.54 -12.61 9.06
N VAL A 15 -14.70 -12.30 10.05
CA VAL A 15 -14.11 -10.96 10.15
C VAL A 15 -12.69 -11.04 10.72
N GLY A 16 -11.72 -11.06 9.80
CA GLY A 16 -10.48 -10.32 10.01
C GLY A 16 -10.80 -8.83 9.89
N GLU A 17 -10.34 -8.05 10.88
CA GLU A 17 -10.49 -6.59 11.06
C GLU A 17 -11.93 -6.05 10.97
N ILE A 18 -12.53 -5.73 12.12
CA ILE A 18 -13.96 -5.38 12.20
C ILE A 18 -14.16 -3.85 12.26
N GLU A 19 -14.75 -3.28 11.21
CA GLU A 19 -15.62 -2.10 11.35
C GLU A 19 -16.96 -2.55 11.97
N PRO A 20 -17.56 -1.79 12.90
CA PRO A 20 -18.79 -2.21 13.56
C PRO A 20 -19.95 -2.28 12.56
N VAL A 21 -20.57 -3.45 12.45
CA VAL A 21 -21.70 -3.71 11.57
C VAL A 21 -22.98 -3.86 12.38
N LEU A 22 -24.05 -3.20 11.94
CA LEU A 22 -25.39 -3.35 12.51
C LEU A 22 -26.16 -4.38 11.69
N VAL A 23 -26.62 -5.47 12.30
CA VAL A 23 -27.44 -6.47 11.60
C VAL A 23 -28.87 -6.42 12.12
N VAL A 24 -29.81 -6.17 11.22
CA VAL A 24 -31.26 -6.18 11.47
C VAL A 24 -31.89 -7.17 10.49
N ASP A 25 -32.56 -8.22 10.99
CA ASP A 25 -33.31 -9.20 10.19
C ASP A 25 -32.58 -9.74 8.94
N ARG A 26 -31.32 -10.18 9.12
CA ARG A 26 -30.45 -10.75 8.07
C ARG A 26 -29.98 -9.77 6.99
N GLN A 27 -30.17 -8.46 7.20
CA GLN A 27 -29.53 -7.41 6.42
C GLN A 27 -28.36 -6.81 7.19
N ILE A 28 -27.23 -6.64 6.51
CA ILE A 28 -26.03 -5.98 7.01
C ILE A 28 -26.15 -4.49 6.70
N LEU A 29 -26.13 -3.65 7.73
CA LEU A 29 -26.10 -2.20 7.63
C LEU A 29 -24.72 -1.71 8.09
N GLU A 30 -24.04 -0.95 7.24
CA GLU A 30 -22.80 -0.25 7.58
C GLU A 30 -23.14 0.95 8.47
N ILE A 31 -22.43 1.16 9.59
CA ILE A 31 -22.66 2.30 10.47
C ILE A 31 -21.91 3.52 9.90
N PRO A 32 -22.59 4.58 9.40
CA PRO A 32 -21.92 5.77 8.92
C PRO A 32 -21.79 6.83 10.04
N GLU A 33 -21.06 7.92 9.79
CA GLU A 33 -20.88 9.03 10.76
C GLU A 33 -22.22 9.62 11.27
N GLU A 34 -22.19 10.18 12.50
CA GLU A 34 -23.32 10.55 13.40
C GLU A 34 -24.67 10.94 12.77
N ASP A 35 -24.69 11.71 11.67
CA ASP A 35 -25.92 12.23 11.07
C ASP A 35 -26.65 11.24 10.15
N ALA A 36 -25.95 10.22 9.65
CA ALA A 36 -26.50 9.25 8.68
C ALA A 36 -27.26 8.10 9.34
N VAL A 37 -26.91 7.77 10.59
CA VAL A 37 -27.58 6.74 11.40
C VAL A 37 -29.05 7.10 11.63
N GLN A 38 -29.36 8.38 11.91
CA GLN A 38 -30.73 8.84 12.07
C GLN A 38 -31.54 8.76 10.77
N PHE A 39 -30.91 9.01 9.62
CA PHE A 39 -31.56 9.01 8.32
C PHE A 39 -31.93 7.60 7.84
N GLU A 40 -31.04 6.62 8.01
CA GLU A 40 -31.32 5.22 7.63
C GLU A 40 -32.31 4.52 8.56
N LEU A 41 -32.21 4.75 9.88
CA LEU A 41 -33.19 4.22 10.84
C LEU A 41 -34.58 4.82 10.62
N GLY A 42 -34.66 6.09 10.22
CA GLY A 42 -35.91 6.75 9.81
C GLY A 42 -36.57 6.10 8.58
N GLN A 43 -35.80 5.47 7.69
CA GLN A 43 -36.32 4.72 6.54
C GLN A 43 -36.75 3.28 6.89
N LEU A 44 -36.21 2.70 7.97
CA LEU A 44 -36.63 1.40 8.52
C LEU A 44 -37.91 1.51 9.39
N HIS A 45 -38.17 2.70 9.95
CA HIS A 45 -39.32 3.01 10.81
C HIS A 45 -40.70 2.62 10.22
N PRO A 46 -40.99 2.73 8.91
CA PRO A 46 -42.27 2.28 8.36
C PRO A 46 -42.35 0.75 8.19
N ALA A 47 -41.22 0.07 7.98
CA ALA A 47 -41.18 -1.37 7.69
C ALA A 47 -41.17 -2.25 8.95
N ALA A 48 -40.69 -1.72 10.07
CA ALA A 48 -40.59 -2.43 11.35
C ALA A 48 -41.85 -2.30 12.24
N VAL A 49 -42.72 -1.31 11.99
CA VAL A 49 -43.88 -0.99 12.86
C VAL A 49 -45.09 -1.93 12.65
N ASP A 50 -45.15 -2.67 11.53
CA ASP A 50 -46.29 -3.55 11.16
C ASP A 50 -46.06 -5.05 11.45
N ARG A 51 -45.09 -5.42 12.30
CA ARG A 51 -44.76 -6.84 12.58
C ARG A 51 -45.17 -7.32 13.98
N GLU A 52 -45.60 -8.57 14.07
CA GLU A 52 -46.02 -9.23 15.32
C GLU A 52 -44.86 -9.65 16.25
N GLU A 53 -43.62 -9.78 15.74
CA GLU A 53 -42.44 -10.17 16.53
C GLU A 53 -41.41 -9.02 16.66
N PRO A 54 -40.78 -8.83 17.83
CA PRO A 54 -39.85 -7.73 18.06
C PRO A 54 -38.47 -7.99 17.42
N PRO A 55 -37.82 -6.97 16.83
CA PRO A 55 -36.52 -7.11 16.17
C PRO A 55 -35.37 -7.42 17.14
N VAL A 56 -34.39 -8.18 16.65
CA VAL A 56 -33.15 -8.56 17.38
C VAL A 56 -31.95 -7.79 16.83
N LEU A 57 -31.16 -7.18 17.72
CA LEU A 57 -29.99 -6.39 17.36
C LEU A 57 -28.70 -7.10 17.80
N THR A 58 -27.79 -7.36 16.85
CA THR A 58 -26.51 -8.04 17.11
C THR A 58 -25.33 -7.15 16.79
N VAL A 59 -24.38 -7.04 17.74
CA VAL A 59 -23.16 -6.22 17.62
C VAL A 59 -21.93 -7.12 17.80
N ILE A 60 -21.01 -7.09 16.82
CA ILE A 60 -19.80 -7.91 16.80
C ILE A 60 -18.57 -7.01 16.96
N VAL A 61 -17.67 -7.35 17.89
CA VAL A 61 -16.48 -6.55 18.23
C VAL A 61 -15.18 -7.32 17.96
N GLY A 62 -14.26 -6.70 17.21
CA GLY A 62 -12.99 -7.28 16.80
C GLY A 62 -11.96 -7.49 17.91
N PRO A 63 -10.96 -8.37 17.70
CA PRO A 63 -9.98 -8.77 18.71
C PRO A 63 -9.06 -7.63 19.18
N GLU A 64 -8.78 -6.63 18.35
CA GLU A 64 -8.02 -5.43 18.71
C GLU A 64 -8.75 -4.50 19.71
N HIS A 65 -10.07 -4.67 19.83
CA HIS A 65 -10.92 -3.98 20.81
C HIS A 65 -11.24 -4.86 22.04
N ALA A 66 -11.20 -6.18 21.90
CA ALA A 66 -11.39 -7.14 23.00
C ALA A 66 -10.28 -7.10 24.07
N GLY A 67 -9.05 -6.74 23.67
CA GLY A 67 -7.93 -6.53 24.61
C GLY A 67 -8.14 -5.35 25.56
N LYS A 68 -8.90 -4.33 25.13
CA LYS A 68 -9.22 -3.15 25.96
C LYS A 68 -10.36 -3.43 26.97
N LEU A 69 -11.22 -4.41 26.69
CA LEU A 69 -12.29 -4.88 27.59
C LEU A 69 -11.79 -5.78 28.73
N SER A 70 -10.62 -6.42 28.58
CA SER A 70 -10.11 -7.44 29.51
C SER A 70 -9.00 -6.96 30.46
N ALA A 71 -8.40 -5.78 30.22
CA ALA A 71 -7.18 -5.33 30.91
C ALA A 71 -7.36 -4.22 31.96
N GLY A 72 -8.59 -3.80 32.30
CA GLY A 72 -8.82 -2.90 33.45
C GLY A 72 -8.27 -1.46 33.33
N HIS A 73 -7.85 -1.00 32.15
CA HIS A 73 -7.56 0.41 31.88
C HIS A 73 -8.79 1.11 31.27
N GLU A 74 -9.09 2.32 31.75
CA GLU A 74 -10.37 3.05 31.70
C GLU A 74 -11.45 2.54 30.70
N PRO A 75 -12.39 1.70 31.19
CA PRO A 75 -13.50 1.12 30.43
C PRO A 75 -14.66 2.08 30.09
N GLY A 76 -14.55 3.37 30.42
CA GLY A 76 -15.68 4.30 30.43
C GLY A 76 -16.10 4.79 29.04
N ALA A 77 -15.17 5.28 28.23
CA ALA A 77 -15.52 6.10 27.06
C ALA A 77 -16.17 5.31 25.91
N PHE A 78 -15.66 4.11 25.58
CA PHE A 78 -16.23 3.32 24.48
C PHE A 78 -17.58 2.71 24.87
N LEU A 79 -17.70 2.22 26.11
CA LEU A 79 -18.96 1.68 26.62
C LEU A 79 -19.99 2.81 26.82
N GLU A 80 -19.59 3.99 27.28
CA GLU A 80 -20.47 5.18 27.34
C GLU A 80 -20.93 5.64 25.95
N ILE A 81 -20.08 5.61 24.93
CA ILE A 81 -20.46 6.00 23.56
C ILE A 81 -21.46 5.00 22.99
N VAL A 82 -21.17 3.70 23.11
CA VAL A 82 -22.07 2.64 22.64
C VAL A 82 -23.38 2.64 23.42
N LEU A 83 -23.35 2.83 24.74
CA LEU A 83 -24.55 2.92 25.58
C LEU A 83 -25.33 4.23 25.40
N ARG A 84 -24.67 5.37 25.14
CA ARG A 84 -25.35 6.63 24.76
C ARG A 84 -26.05 6.50 23.43
N GLN A 85 -25.39 5.90 22.43
CA GLN A 85 -25.97 5.69 21.11
C GLN A 85 -27.11 4.67 21.16
N LEU A 86 -26.99 3.60 21.95
CA LEU A 86 -28.08 2.65 22.20
C LEU A 86 -29.24 3.26 23.02
N GLY A 87 -28.95 4.16 23.96
CA GLY A 87 -29.97 4.90 24.72
C GLY A 87 -30.78 5.86 23.82
N GLN A 88 -30.12 6.55 22.89
CA GLN A 88 -30.80 7.36 21.86
C GLN A 88 -31.60 6.51 20.86
N LEU A 89 -31.17 5.26 20.63
CA LEU A 89 -31.91 4.26 19.84
C LEU A 89 -33.16 3.78 20.59
N GLN A 90 -33.08 3.62 21.92
CA GLN A 90 -34.21 3.25 22.78
C GLN A 90 -35.25 4.38 22.85
N ASP A 91 -34.81 5.65 22.90
CA ASP A 91 -35.70 6.81 22.85
C ASP A 91 -36.45 6.96 21.50
N SER A 92 -35.94 6.36 20.42
CA SER A 92 -36.54 6.41 19.07
C SER A 92 -37.35 5.17 18.68
N VAL A 93 -37.05 3.98 19.23
CA VAL A 93 -37.76 2.72 18.94
C VAL A 93 -38.70 2.27 20.08
N GLY A 94 -38.57 2.86 21.28
CA GLY A 94 -39.38 2.56 22.47
C GLY A 94 -39.19 1.14 23.03
N ASP A 95 -40.14 0.66 23.85
CA ASP A 95 -40.16 -0.67 24.51
C ASP A 95 -40.27 -1.88 23.54
N ARG A 96 -39.99 -1.70 22.24
CA ARG A 96 -40.26 -2.67 21.17
C ARG A 96 -39.03 -3.46 20.70
N LEU A 97 -37.87 -3.29 21.35
CA LEU A 97 -36.64 -4.04 21.04
C LEU A 97 -36.59 -5.35 21.84
N GLY A 98 -36.51 -6.50 21.15
CA GLY A 98 -36.70 -7.81 21.78
C GLY A 98 -35.46 -8.37 22.47
N GLU A 99 -34.28 -8.25 21.86
CA GLU A 99 -33.03 -8.79 22.40
C GLU A 99 -31.79 -8.07 21.81
N LEU A 100 -30.75 -7.88 22.64
CA LEU A 100 -29.47 -7.29 22.28
C LEU A 100 -28.33 -8.28 22.58
N ARG A 101 -27.51 -8.65 21.57
CA ARG A 101 -26.42 -9.65 21.73
C ARG A 101 -25.05 -9.08 21.36
N PHE A 102 -24.04 -9.41 22.18
CA PHE A 102 -22.64 -8.99 22.02
C PHE A 102 -21.71 -10.20 21.83
N PHE A 103 -20.82 -10.14 20.83
CA PHE A 103 -19.76 -11.13 20.61
C PHE A 103 -18.38 -10.46 20.59
N ALA A 104 -17.43 -10.98 21.40
CA ALA A 104 -16.04 -10.49 21.47
C ALA A 104 -15.04 -11.67 21.47
N GLY A 105 -14.03 -11.61 20.60
CA GLY A 105 -12.99 -12.64 20.48
C GLY A 105 -11.67 -12.27 21.17
N ALA A 106 -11.16 -13.10 22.07
CA ALA A 106 -9.87 -12.89 22.74
C ALA A 106 -8.75 -13.75 22.10
N GLY A 107 -7.74 -13.11 21.51
CA GLY A 107 -6.55 -13.78 20.97
C GLY A 107 -5.39 -13.80 21.96
N HIS A 108 -4.91 -14.97 22.38
CA HIS A 108 -3.66 -15.09 23.13
C HIS A 108 -2.49 -15.40 22.19
N ARG A 109 -1.51 -14.48 22.07
CA ARG A 109 -0.17 -14.82 21.56
C ARG A 109 0.56 -15.66 22.61
N ARG A 110 0.87 -16.93 22.31
CA ARG A 110 1.87 -17.69 23.08
C ARG A 110 3.26 -17.16 22.74
N GLU A 111 3.86 -16.41 23.65
CA GLU A 111 5.31 -16.16 23.66
C GLU A 111 6.05 -17.49 23.84
N ARG A 112 7.03 -17.78 22.98
CA ARG A 112 8.00 -18.86 23.20
C ARG A 112 9.08 -18.33 24.16
N GLN A 113 9.10 -18.82 25.39
CA GLN A 113 10.27 -18.69 26.27
C GLN A 113 11.42 -19.62 25.83
N PRO A 114 12.69 -19.22 26.04
CA PRO A 114 13.85 -20.01 25.63
C PRO A 114 14.09 -21.20 26.57
N HIS A 115 14.64 -22.28 26.01
CA HIS A 115 14.98 -23.54 26.67
C HIS A 115 15.84 -23.37 27.94
N ARG A 116 15.40 -24.00 29.04
CA ARG A 116 16.28 -24.47 30.12
C ARG A 116 16.13 -25.98 30.28
N GLN A 117 17.28 -26.67 30.33
CA GLN A 117 17.42 -28.11 30.58
C GLN A 117 16.79 -28.49 31.92
N GLN A 118 16.06 -29.62 31.96
CA GLN A 118 16.11 -30.58 33.08
C GLN A 118 15.45 -31.91 32.70
N THR A 119 15.87 -32.94 33.43
CA THR A 119 15.96 -34.37 33.15
C THR A 119 14.76 -35.22 33.63
N GLY A 120 14.50 -36.36 32.97
CA GLY A 120 14.14 -37.62 33.64
C GLY A 120 12.69 -38.17 33.60
N GLY A 121 12.42 -39.11 32.66
CA GLY A 121 11.55 -40.31 32.80
C GLY A 121 10.01 -40.18 32.98
N PRO A 122 9.26 -41.30 32.90
CA PRO A 122 9.06 -42.18 31.75
C PRO A 122 7.62 -42.10 31.18
N ARG A 123 7.45 -42.45 29.90
CA ARG A 123 6.14 -42.68 29.26
C ARG A 123 5.51 -44.00 29.74
N PRO A 124 4.18 -44.11 29.72
CA PRO A 124 3.52 -45.35 29.38
C PRO A 124 2.69 -45.24 28.10
N SER A 125 2.37 -46.43 27.60
CA SER A 125 2.03 -46.85 26.26
C SER A 125 0.53 -47.13 26.05
N SER A 126 0.16 -47.24 24.77
CA SER A 126 -0.90 -48.08 24.17
C SER A 126 -2.37 -47.79 24.49
N LEU A 127 -3.19 -47.50 23.47
CA LEU A 127 -4.14 -48.46 22.86
C LEU A 127 -5.00 -47.77 21.79
N ALA A 128 -5.16 -48.46 20.66
CA ALA A 128 -6.10 -48.16 19.60
C ALA A 128 -7.52 -48.58 19.98
N ALA A 129 -8.55 -47.83 19.55
CA ALA A 129 -9.84 -48.35 19.08
C ALA A 129 -10.83 -47.21 18.74
N GLY A 130 -11.53 -47.36 17.61
CA GLY A 130 -12.98 -47.14 17.55
C GLY A 130 -13.50 -45.75 17.15
N PHE A 131 -13.76 -45.59 15.85
CA PHE A 131 -14.85 -44.73 15.36
C PHE A 131 -16.20 -45.22 15.90
N HIS A 132 -17.01 -44.35 16.52
CA HIS A 132 -18.44 -44.12 16.24
C HIS A 132 -18.97 -42.95 17.12
N GLY A 133 -20.03 -42.31 16.64
CA GLY A 133 -20.29 -40.88 16.84
C GLY A 133 -20.70 -40.43 18.25
N HIS A 134 -20.58 -39.12 18.47
CA HIS A 134 -21.29 -38.41 19.54
C HIS A 134 -21.43 -36.91 19.24
N LEU A 135 -22.66 -36.41 19.41
CA LEU A 135 -22.99 -35.00 19.60
C LEU A 135 -22.11 -34.42 20.73
N LEU A 136 -21.48 -33.26 20.49
CA LEU A 136 -20.70 -32.56 21.49
C LEU A 136 -21.60 -31.71 22.40
N LYS A 137 -21.71 -32.17 23.65
CA LYS A 137 -22.06 -31.39 24.83
C LYS A 137 -21.04 -30.26 25.04
N CYS A 138 -21.54 -29.06 25.33
CA CYS A 138 -20.74 -27.94 25.85
C CYS A 138 -20.07 -28.35 27.18
N CYS A 139 -18.74 -28.28 27.24
CA CYS A 139 -17.99 -28.37 28.50
C CYS A 139 -17.66 -26.96 28.99
N SER A 140 -18.14 -26.66 30.20
CA SER A 140 -17.83 -25.47 30.99
C SER A 140 -16.39 -25.50 31.50
N PHE A 141 -15.62 -24.44 31.26
CA PHE A 141 -14.47 -24.08 32.08
C PHE A 141 -14.71 -22.69 32.67
N GLY A 142 -14.61 -22.59 33.99
CA GLY A 142 -15.03 -21.43 34.76
C GLY A 142 -14.13 -20.21 34.58
N HIS A 143 -14.70 -19.16 34.00
CA HIS A 143 -14.47 -17.77 34.41
C HIS A 143 -15.82 -17.05 34.38
N ARG A 144 -16.07 -16.20 35.39
CA ARG A 144 -17.39 -15.65 35.76
C ARG A 144 -18.12 -14.99 34.57
N ASN A 145 -19.28 -15.53 34.20
CA ASN A 145 -20.29 -14.83 33.41
C ASN A 145 -20.83 -13.66 34.24
N GLY A 146 -20.54 -12.43 33.84
CA GLY A 146 -21.19 -11.24 34.41
C GLY A 146 -22.51 -10.98 33.70
N VAL A 147 -23.63 -11.17 34.39
CA VAL A 147 -24.94 -10.66 33.97
C VAL A 147 -25.15 -9.34 34.70
N THR A 148 -25.16 -8.21 34.00
CA THR A 148 -25.60 -6.92 34.56
C THR A 148 -27.06 -6.69 34.20
N LYS A 149 -27.95 -6.66 35.20
CA LYS A 149 -29.33 -6.18 35.05
C LYS A 149 -29.37 -4.69 35.36
N ASP A 150 -29.77 -3.88 34.39
CA ASP A 150 -30.28 -2.53 34.63
C ASP A 150 -31.81 -2.60 34.92
N ARG A 151 -32.33 -1.58 35.61
CA ARG A 151 -33.72 -1.36 36.06
C ARG A 151 -34.77 -1.31 34.93
N THR A 152 -34.40 -1.59 33.69
CA THR A 152 -35.25 -1.52 32.49
C THR A 152 -35.58 -2.90 31.89
N GLY A 153 -35.09 -4.00 32.45
CA GLY A 153 -35.55 -5.36 32.07
C GLY A 153 -34.82 -6.03 30.90
N MET A 154 -33.70 -5.48 30.42
CA MET A 154 -32.87 -6.12 29.38
C MET A 154 -31.98 -7.25 29.94
N THR A 155 -31.77 -8.30 29.14
CA THR A 155 -30.81 -9.39 29.43
C THR A 155 -29.69 -9.38 28.39
N ALA A 156 -28.46 -9.07 28.81
CA ALA A 156 -27.28 -9.15 27.95
C ALA A 156 -26.54 -10.46 28.20
N THR A 157 -26.26 -11.23 27.13
CA THR A 157 -25.47 -12.47 27.19
C THR A 157 -24.14 -12.25 26.49
N ILE A 158 -23.03 -12.45 27.21
CA ILE A 158 -21.66 -12.38 26.67
C ILE A 158 -21.14 -13.81 26.52
N VAL A 159 -20.78 -14.21 25.30
CA VAL A 159 -20.16 -15.52 25.03
C VAL A 159 -18.68 -15.31 24.74
N ALA A 160 -17.81 -15.73 25.66
CA ALA A 160 -16.36 -15.72 25.48
C ALA A 160 -15.84 -17.15 25.30
N GLY A 161 -15.10 -17.41 24.21
CA GLY A 161 -14.45 -18.70 23.96
C GLY A 161 -13.11 -18.53 23.26
N ALA A 162 -12.13 -19.36 23.63
CA ALA A 162 -10.80 -19.37 23.00
C ALA A 162 -10.77 -20.38 21.85
N TRP A 163 -10.49 -19.94 20.63
CA TRP A 163 -10.46 -20.78 19.43
C TRP A 163 -9.13 -20.62 18.70
N ASN A 164 -8.59 -21.69 18.12
CA ASN A 164 -7.44 -21.58 17.22
C ASN A 164 -7.87 -21.43 15.76
N ALA A 165 -6.97 -20.87 14.93
CA ALA A 165 -7.26 -20.51 13.54
C ALA A 165 -7.61 -21.71 12.62
N TRP A 166 -7.27 -22.94 13.02
CA TRP A 166 -7.62 -24.15 12.27
C TRP A 166 -9.03 -24.66 12.61
N GLU A 167 -9.40 -24.62 13.90
CA GLU A 167 -10.75 -24.95 14.38
C GLU A 167 -11.80 -23.98 13.86
N GLN A 168 -11.49 -22.68 13.80
CA GLN A 168 -12.36 -21.66 13.20
C GLN A 168 -12.63 -21.96 11.72
N ARG A 169 -11.60 -22.26 10.93
CA ARG A 169 -11.74 -22.57 9.49
C ARG A 169 -12.54 -23.84 9.22
N ARG A 170 -12.41 -24.85 10.08
CA ARG A 170 -13.12 -26.13 9.94
C ARG A 170 -14.61 -25.99 10.25
N VAL A 171 -14.98 -25.25 11.28
CA VAL A 171 -16.39 -24.97 11.62
C VAL A 171 -17.05 -24.11 10.54
N ILE A 172 -16.34 -23.13 9.97
CA ILE A 172 -16.83 -22.31 8.85
C ILE A 172 -17.06 -23.15 7.58
N GLY A 173 -16.17 -24.12 7.29
CA GLY A 173 -16.33 -25.04 6.16
C GLY A 173 -17.57 -25.94 6.28
N HIS A 174 -17.82 -26.47 7.48
CA HIS A 174 -19.01 -27.30 7.75
C HIS A 174 -20.32 -26.48 7.75
N ALA A 175 -20.29 -25.23 8.24
CA ALA A 175 -21.44 -24.33 8.21
C ALA A 175 -21.84 -23.94 6.77
N ARG A 176 -20.87 -23.68 5.88
CA ARG A 176 -21.14 -23.41 4.46
C ARG A 176 -21.75 -24.62 3.73
N GLN A 177 -21.32 -25.84 4.04
CA GLN A 177 -21.93 -27.04 3.47
C GLN A 177 -23.34 -27.29 3.99
N ALA A 178 -23.61 -27.00 5.27
CA ALA A 178 -24.94 -27.13 5.86
C ALA A 178 -25.97 -26.17 5.21
N VAL A 179 -25.60 -24.91 4.97
CA VAL A 179 -26.45 -23.90 4.31
C VAL A 179 -26.81 -24.31 2.87
N VAL A 180 -25.86 -24.87 2.13
CA VAL A 180 -26.09 -25.35 0.76
C VAL A 180 -26.98 -26.60 0.73
N SER A 181 -26.85 -27.50 1.70
CA SER A 181 -27.72 -28.68 1.80
C SER A 181 -29.17 -28.34 2.20
N HIS A 182 -29.37 -27.40 3.12
CA HIS A 182 -30.71 -26.97 3.54
C HIS A 182 -31.44 -26.18 2.46
N ALA A 183 -30.76 -25.29 1.72
CA ALA A 183 -31.36 -24.59 0.58
C ALA A 183 -31.82 -25.55 -0.53
N ARG A 184 -31.15 -26.71 -0.67
CA ARG A 184 -31.52 -27.76 -1.62
C ARG A 184 -32.69 -28.61 -1.13
N GLU A 185 -32.74 -28.98 0.15
CA GLU A 185 -33.88 -29.68 0.75
C GLU A 185 -35.17 -28.83 0.78
N ASP A 186 -35.05 -27.52 1.02
CA ASP A 186 -36.20 -26.60 1.01
C ASP A 186 -36.75 -26.39 -0.41
N ALA A 187 -35.87 -26.36 -1.42
CA ALA A 187 -36.27 -26.35 -2.83
C ALA A 187 -36.95 -27.66 -3.26
N GLU A 188 -36.48 -28.81 -2.78
CA GLU A 188 -37.07 -30.13 -3.04
C GLU A 188 -38.41 -30.34 -2.28
N ARG A 189 -38.56 -29.79 -1.06
CA ARG A 189 -39.84 -29.77 -0.32
C ARG A 189 -40.88 -28.85 -0.94
N ALA A 190 -40.46 -27.70 -1.48
CA ALA A 190 -41.34 -26.78 -2.21
C ALA A 190 -41.85 -27.38 -3.54
N ALA A 191 -41.05 -28.23 -4.19
CA ALA A 191 -41.44 -28.95 -5.40
C ALA A 191 -42.34 -30.18 -5.14
N GLY A 192 -42.29 -30.76 -3.93
CA GLY A 192 -43.00 -31.99 -3.56
C GLY A 192 -44.41 -31.83 -2.98
N ARG A 193 -44.93 -30.60 -2.79
CA ARG A 193 -46.31 -30.36 -2.31
C ARG A 193 -47.16 -29.67 -3.36
N VAL A 194 -47.57 -30.45 -4.36
CA VAL A 194 -48.79 -30.15 -5.13
C VAL A 194 -49.74 -31.30 -4.90
N ASP A 195 -50.63 -31.16 -3.92
CA ASP A 195 -51.88 -31.92 -3.90
C ASP A 195 -53.06 -30.96 -3.65
N SER A 196 -54.16 -31.40 -4.20
CA SER A 196 -55.22 -30.67 -4.87
C SER A 196 -56.32 -30.18 -3.92
N ARG A 197 -56.56 -28.87 -3.88
CA ARG A 197 -57.89 -28.21 -3.95
C ARG A 197 -57.81 -26.72 -3.60
N ALA A 198 -58.53 -25.93 -4.41
CA ALA A 198 -58.92 -24.53 -4.26
C ALA A 198 -57.91 -23.42 -4.66
N GLY A 199 -58.25 -22.72 -5.76
CA GLY A 199 -58.21 -21.25 -5.79
C GLY A 199 -57.00 -20.55 -6.42
N ILE A 200 -56.95 -20.53 -7.76
CA ILE A 200 -56.42 -19.48 -8.67
C ILE A 200 -55.49 -18.40 -8.06
N PHE A 201 -54.18 -18.45 -8.39
CA PHE A 201 -53.30 -17.29 -8.62
C PHE A 201 -52.21 -17.68 -9.65
N PRO A 202 -51.70 -16.75 -10.49
CA PRO A 202 -51.10 -17.07 -11.80
C PRO A 202 -49.63 -17.53 -11.72
N SER A 203 -49.36 -18.70 -12.29
CA SER A 203 -48.05 -19.40 -12.33
C SER A 203 -47.04 -18.84 -13.35
N ALA A 204 -47.07 -17.54 -13.66
CA ALA A 204 -46.15 -16.93 -14.63
C ALA A 204 -44.84 -16.39 -14.01
N GLY A 205 -44.75 -16.30 -12.67
CA GLY A 205 -43.59 -15.73 -11.96
C GLY A 205 -42.48 -16.73 -11.62
N LEU A 206 -42.81 -17.96 -11.23
CA LEU A 206 -41.82 -18.93 -10.72
C LEU A 206 -40.95 -19.55 -11.84
N HIS A 207 -41.50 -19.74 -13.04
CA HIS A 207 -40.72 -20.27 -14.17
C HIS A 207 -39.64 -19.28 -14.65
N ARG A 208 -39.91 -17.97 -14.55
CA ARG A 208 -38.90 -16.93 -14.84
C ARG A 208 -37.81 -16.86 -13.78
N LEU A 209 -38.11 -17.19 -12.51
CA LEU A 209 -37.13 -17.16 -11.43
C LEU A 209 -36.12 -18.32 -11.55
N CYS A 210 -36.57 -19.53 -11.89
CA CYS A 210 -35.68 -20.67 -12.13
C CYS A 210 -34.82 -20.48 -13.39
N GLU A 211 -35.36 -19.90 -14.47
CA GLU A 211 -34.53 -19.53 -15.63
C GLU A 211 -33.55 -18.39 -15.30
N TRP A 212 -33.90 -17.45 -14.42
CA TRP A 212 -32.98 -16.38 -13.99
C TRP A 212 -31.88 -16.89 -13.06
N VAL A 213 -32.18 -17.86 -12.20
CA VAL A 213 -31.18 -18.50 -11.31
C VAL A 213 -30.25 -19.41 -12.10
N PHE A 214 -30.74 -20.19 -13.08
CA PHE A 214 -29.89 -21.02 -13.95
C PHE A 214 -29.14 -20.21 -15.02
N ALA A 215 -29.75 -19.19 -15.63
CA ALA A 215 -29.04 -18.26 -16.52
C ALA A 215 -28.05 -17.37 -15.75
N GLY A 216 -28.35 -17.03 -14.50
CA GLY A 216 -27.45 -16.35 -13.56
C GLY A 216 -26.29 -17.22 -13.14
N TYR A 217 -26.48 -18.54 -12.97
CA TYR A 217 -25.40 -19.48 -12.66
C TYR A 217 -24.48 -19.72 -13.87
N SER A 218 -25.03 -19.89 -15.08
CA SER A 218 -24.22 -20.02 -16.31
C SER A 218 -23.56 -18.71 -16.73
N ARG A 219 -24.13 -17.53 -16.42
CA ARG A 219 -23.47 -16.23 -16.65
C ARG A 219 -22.47 -15.85 -15.55
N ASN A 220 -22.66 -16.27 -14.30
CA ASN A 220 -21.66 -16.04 -13.24
C ASN A 220 -20.43 -16.95 -13.34
N THR A 221 -20.52 -18.11 -14.00
CA THR A 221 -19.32 -18.85 -14.43
C THR A 221 -18.53 -18.14 -15.54
N ALA A 222 -19.09 -17.12 -16.18
CA ALA A 222 -18.41 -16.33 -17.22
C ALA A 222 -17.87 -14.97 -16.72
N MET A 223 -18.01 -14.65 -15.42
CA MET A 223 -17.52 -13.39 -14.83
C MET A 223 -16.28 -13.54 -13.93
N SER A 224 -15.53 -14.63 -14.06
CA SER A 224 -14.34 -14.91 -13.21
C SER A 224 -13.09 -15.36 -13.99
N ASP A 225 -12.96 -15.02 -15.27
CA ASP A 225 -11.81 -15.48 -16.08
C ASP A 225 -10.63 -14.50 -16.15
N THR A 226 -10.75 -13.28 -15.61
CA THR A 226 -9.65 -12.31 -15.68
C THR A 226 -8.77 -12.41 -14.44
N ILE A 227 -7.72 -13.20 -14.52
CA ILE A 227 -6.62 -13.18 -13.55
C ILE A 227 -6.01 -11.76 -13.45
N ILE A 228 -5.67 -11.33 -12.24
CA ILE A 228 -4.85 -10.12 -12.06
C ILE A 228 -3.40 -10.48 -12.37
N HIS A 229 -2.72 -9.72 -13.22
CA HIS A 229 -1.30 -9.94 -13.50
C HIS A 229 -0.44 -9.78 -12.22
N PRO A 230 0.62 -10.59 -12.03
CA PRO A 230 1.50 -10.49 -10.86
C PRO A 230 2.10 -9.08 -10.77
N VAL A 231 2.32 -8.61 -9.54
CA VAL A 231 2.81 -7.26 -9.27
C VAL A 231 4.27 -7.30 -8.88
N ILE A 232 5.07 -6.38 -9.43
CA ILE A 232 6.43 -6.10 -8.98
C ILE A 232 6.45 -4.71 -8.37
N PHE A 233 6.91 -4.62 -7.12
CA PHE A 233 7.07 -3.38 -6.37
C PHE A 233 8.54 -2.93 -6.40
N ILE A 234 8.80 -1.71 -6.86
CA ILE A 234 10.14 -1.12 -7.01
C ILE A 234 10.30 0.04 -6.02
N PRO A 235 11.23 -0.04 -5.05
CA PRO A 235 11.40 0.95 -4.00
C PRO A 235 12.13 2.23 -4.49
N GLY A 236 12.11 3.26 -3.64
CA GLY A 236 12.90 4.48 -3.84
C GLY A 236 14.41 4.29 -3.62
N ILE A 237 15.18 5.34 -3.93
CA ILE A 237 16.63 5.37 -3.71
C ILE A 237 16.95 5.14 -2.23
N THR A 238 18.04 4.41 -1.94
CA THR A 238 18.48 4.05 -0.58
C THR A 238 17.54 3.17 0.24
N ALA A 239 16.37 2.80 -0.30
CA ALA A 239 15.35 2.05 0.41
C ALA A 239 15.38 0.53 0.15
N SER A 240 16.51 0.05 -0.39
CA SER A 240 16.91 -1.35 -0.38
C SER A 240 18.11 -1.51 0.55
N GLU A 241 18.06 -2.50 1.43
CA GLU A 241 19.20 -2.93 2.23
C GLU A 241 20.29 -3.48 1.30
N LEU A 242 21.55 -3.20 1.62
CA LEU A 242 22.70 -3.73 0.91
C LEU A 242 23.53 -4.60 1.86
N SER A 243 23.95 -5.77 1.38
CA SER A 243 24.77 -6.71 2.11
C SER A 243 25.97 -7.14 1.27
N ASP A 244 27.13 -7.27 1.91
CA ASP A 244 28.28 -7.95 1.32
C ASP A 244 28.12 -9.47 1.45
N GLU A 245 28.26 -10.17 0.33
CA GLU A 245 28.06 -11.61 0.23
C GLU A 245 29.37 -12.41 0.33
N TYR A 246 30.54 -11.77 0.39
CA TYR A 246 31.81 -12.49 0.54
C TYR A 246 32.04 -13.15 1.91
N PRO A 247 31.68 -12.53 3.04
CA PRO A 247 31.80 -13.19 4.34
C PRO A 247 30.86 -14.41 4.42
N ALA A 248 31.25 -15.41 5.22
CA ALA A 248 30.49 -16.66 5.34
C ALA A 248 29.02 -16.44 5.76
N ASP A 249 28.79 -15.43 6.61
CA ASP A 249 27.47 -14.86 6.86
C ASP A 249 27.39 -13.51 6.15
N HIS A 250 26.37 -13.30 5.33
CA HIS A 250 26.20 -12.03 4.62
C HIS A 250 26.21 -10.85 5.59
N GLU A 251 27.09 -9.88 5.35
CA GLU A 251 27.25 -8.74 6.22
C GLU A 251 26.46 -7.56 5.69
N ARG A 252 25.44 -7.12 6.44
CA ARG A 252 24.69 -5.91 6.10
C ARG A 252 25.59 -4.68 6.18
N VAL A 253 25.77 -3.98 5.07
CA VAL A 253 26.53 -2.72 4.97
C VAL A 253 25.64 -1.49 4.87
N TRP A 254 24.37 -1.67 4.46
CA TRP A 254 23.36 -0.63 4.41
C TRP A 254 21.99 -1.13 4.86
N GLY A 255 21.33 -0.36 5.72
CA GLY A 255 19.96 -0.59 6.18
C GLY A 255 19.51 0.50 7.17
N VAL A 256 18.33 0.32 7.75
CA VAL A 256 17.72 1.32 8.67
C VAL A 256 18.61 1.60 9.88
N LEU A 257 19.16 0.56 10.51
CA LEU A 257 19.99 0.67 11.72
C LEU A 257 21.51 0.73 11.45
N ARG A 258 21.96 0.38 10.23
CA ARG A 258 23.39 0.26 9.90
C ARG A 258 23.69 0.97 8.59
N LYS A 259 24.62 1.93 8.63
CA LYS A 259 25.09 2.68 7.46
C LYS A 259 26.61 2.72 7.44
N ASP A 260 27.21 1.79 6.71
CA ASP A 260 28.66 1.74 6.54
C ASP A 260 29.08 2.43 5.24
N PHE A 261 29.22 3.75 5.31
CA PHE A 261 29.64 4.59 4.18
C PHE A 261 30.97 4.15 3.56
N ALA A 262 31.90 3.61 4.36
CA ALA A 262 33.19 3.16 3.85
C ALA A 262 33.05 1.93 2.95
N ARG A 263 32.15 1.01 3.33
CA ARG A 263 31.89 -0.24 2.62
C ARG A 263 31.04 -0.09 1.37
N ILE A 264 30.23 0.95 1.28
CA ILE A 264 29.36 1.19 0.11
C ILE A 264 29.98 2.13 -0.94
N ALA A 265 31.12 2.76 -0.64
CA ALA A 265 31.77 3.69 -1.55
C ALA A 265 32.28 2.98 -2.82
N LEU A 266 31.98 3.54 -4.00
CA LEU A 266 32.35 2.95 -5.29
C LEU A 266 33.74 3.38 -5.74
N HIS A 267 34.44 2.50 -6.45
CA HIS A 267 35.80 2.70 -6.92
C HIS A 267 35.83 3.74 -8.07
N PRO A 268 36.74 4.74 -8.04
CA PRO A 268 36.70 5.85 -8.99
C PRO A 268 37.09 5.49 -10.42
N ASP A 269 37.91 4.45 -10.64
CA ASP A 269 38.22 3.97 -12.00
C ASP A 269 37.22 2.93 -12.53
N GLU A 270 36.36 2.37 -11.66
CA GLU A 270 35.39 1.34 -12.00
C GLU A 270 34.23 1.33 -11.00
N THR A 271 33.21 2.15 -11.25
CA THR A 271 32.10 2.40 -10.33
C THR A 271 31.15 1.20 -10.16
N ARG A 272 31.43 0.07 -10.81
CA ARG A 272 30.76 -1.21 -10.54
C ARG A 272 31.22 -1.89 -9.24
N TYR A 273 32.38 -1.52 -8.71
CA TYR A 273 33.02 -2.20 -7.58
C TYR A 273 33.28 -1.25 -6.42
N GLU A 274 33.47 -1.82 -5.22
CA GLU A 274 33.77 -1.10 -3.99
C GLU A 274 35.21 -0.56 -3.97
N ALA A 275 35.41 0.59 -3.33
CA ALA A 275 36.68 1.32 -3.38
C ALA A 275 37.74 0.84 -2.40
N LYS A 276 37.34 0.31 -1.23
CA LYS A 276 38.27 0.05 -0.11
C LYS A 276 38.79 -1.37 -0.06
N GLU A 277 37.88 -2.33 -0.14
CA GLU A 277 38.21 -3.75 -0.12
C GLU A 277 37.30 -4.48 -1.09
N PRO A 278 37.76 -5.60 -1.67
CA PRO A 278 36.91 -6.45 -2.49
C PRO A 278 35.68 -6.89 -1.69
N ALA A 279 34.51 -6.58 -2.21
CA ALA A 279 33.22 -6.99 -1.67
C ALA A 279 32.29 -7.39 -2.82
N VAL A 280 31.24 -8.14 -2.52
CA VAL A 280 30.11 -8.33 -3.42
C VAL A 280 28.90 -7.74 -2.73
N VAL A 281 28.76 -6.43 -2.84
CA VAL A 281 27.62 -5.73 -2.26
C VAL A 281 26.42 -5.90 -3.18
N ARG A 282 25.39 -6.58 -2.70
CA ARG A 282 24.13 -6.83 -3.39
C ARG A 282 22.96 -6.27 -2.61
N ALA A 283 21.88 -6.01 -3.32
CA ALA A 283 20.62 -5.68 -2.69
C ALA A 283 20.01 -6.93 -2.04
N ASP A 284 19.64 -6.82 -0.77
CA ASP A 284 19.01 -7.91 -0.01
C ASP A 284 17.48 -7.79 -0.05
N ARG A 285 16.93 -6.82 0.70
CA ARG A 285 15.49 -6.61 0.84
C ARG A 285 15.13 -5.14 0.82
N VAL A 286 13.87 -4.85 0.53
CA VAL A 286 13.32 -3.49 0.68
C VAL A 286 13.16 -3.12 2.16
N PHE A 287 13.17 -1.84 2.48
CA PHE A 287 12.95 -1.37 3.85
C PHE A 287 11.53 -1.71 4.32
N ARG A 288 11.43 -2.72 5.19
CA ARG A 288 10.16 -3.24 5.71
C ARG A 288 9.27 -2.17 6.34
N LEU A 289 9.86 -1.29 7.16
CA LEU A 289 9.15 -0.18 7.83
C LEU A 289 8.41 0.75 6.86
N VAL A 290 8.81 0.80 5.59
CA VAL A 290 8.19 1.70 4.59
C VAL A 290 7.27 0.97 3.63
N TYR A 291 7.55 -0.31 3.32
CA TYR A 291 6.91 -0.99 2.20
C TYR A 291 6.19 -2.29 2.55
N GLU A 292 6.38 -2.85 3.75
CA GLU A 292 5.78 -4.14 4.12
C GLU A 292 4.26 -4.08 4.04
N GLU A 293 3.65 -3.09 4.71
CA GLU A 293 2.20 -2.89 4.69
C GLU A 293 1.67 -2.75 3.26
N PHE A 294 2.27 -1.89 2.43
CA PHE A 294 1.79 -1.70 1.07
C PHE A 294 1.89 -2.98 0.22
N ILE A 295 2.97 -3.75 0.36
CA ILE A 295 3.13 -5.01 -0.36
C ILE A 295 2.10 -6.04 0.10
N GLU A 296 1.84 -6.14 1.41
CA GLU A 296 0.82 -7.04 1.94
C GLU A 296 -0.59 -6.60 1.54
N GLU A 297 -0.89 -5.30 1.53
CA GLU A 297 -2.17 -4.76 1.07
C GLU A 297 -2.41 -5.03 -0.42
N LEU A 298 -1.37 -4.91 -1.26
CA LEU A 298 -1.47 -5.33 -2.66
C LEU A 298 -1.72 -6.83 -2.77
N ARG A 299 -1.02 -7.66 -1.97
CA ARG A 299 -1.17 -9.12 -2.02
C ARG A 299 -2.56 -9.55 -1.57
N HIS A 300 -3.06 -8.98 -0.48
CA HIS A 300 -4.38 -9.26 0.06
C HIS A 300 -5.46 -8.76 -0.91
N ASN A 301 -5.45 -7.48 -1.23
CA ASN A 301 -6.52 -6.85 -1.99
C ASN A 301 -6.45 -7.08 -3.50
N LEU A 302 -5.41 -7.71 -4.06
CA LEU A 302 -5.45 -8.13 -5.46
C LEU A 302 -5.80 -9.61 -5.62
N SER A 303 -5.79 -10.39 -4.55
CA SER A 303 -6.16 -11.80 -4.59
C SER A 303 -7.68 -11.94 -4.63
N PRO A 304 -8.28 -12.50 -5.69
CA PRO A 304 -9.74 -12.69 -5.74
C PRO A 304 -10.24 -13.69 -4.70
N GLN A 305 -9.47 -14.74 -4.41
CA GLN A 305 -9.79 -15.79 -3.45
C GLN A 305 -8.51 -16.35 -2.80
N PRO A 306 -8.58 -16.94 -1.59
CA PRO A 306 -7.39 -17.44 -0.89
C PRO A 306 -6.59 -18.52 -1.63
N ASP A 307 -7.23 -19.33 -2.46
CA ASP A 307 -6.61 -20.38 -3.29
C ASP A 307 -6.19 -19.88 -4.68
N GLN A 308 -6.46 -18.60 -4.98
CA GLN A 308 -6.06 -17.92 -6.20
C GLN A 308 -5.28 -16.64 -5.84
N PRO A 309 -4.14 -16.75 -5.15
CA PRO A 309 -3.38 -15.58 -4.74
C PRO A 309 -2.86 -14.83 -5.96
N THR A 310 -2.91 -13.50 -5.90
CA THR A 310 -2.17 -12.63 -6.83
C THR A 310 -0.75 -12.45 -6.28
N PRO A 311 0.29 -12.92 -6.99
CA PRO A 311 1.66 -12.78 -6.53
C PRO A 311 2.10 -11.32 -6.53
N VAL A 312 2.77 -10.91 -5.45
CA VAL A 312 3.37 -9.57 -5.31
C VAL A 312 4.81 -9.76 -4.85
N PHE A 313 5.75 -9.26 -5.66
CA PHE A 313 7.18 -9.39 -5.47
C PHE A 313 7.82 -8.03 -5.25
N ALA A 314 8.74 -7.93 -4.28
CA ALA A 314 9.59 -6.76 -4.16
C ALA A 314 10.82 -6.92 -5.05
N PHE A 315 11.22 -5.84 -5.72
CA PHE A 315 12.46 -5.77 -6.50
C PHE A 315 13.47 -4.85 -5.80
N PRO A 316 14.21 -5.34 -4.78
CA PRO A 316 15.32 -4.60 -4.22
C PRO A 316 16.44 -4.48 -5.26
N TYR A 317 17.11 -3.33 -5.31
CA TYR A 317 18.20 -3.09 -6.27
C TYR A 317 19.35 -2.31 -5.64
N ASP A 318 20.53 -2.41 -6.26
CA ASP A 318 21.70 -1.63 -5.86
C ASP A 318 21.49 -0.17 -6.30
N TRP A 319 20.94 0.62 -5.38
CA TRP A 319 20.61 2.01 -5.59
C TRP A 319 21.82 2.92 -5.80
N ARG A 320 23.04 2.38 -5.77
CA ARG A 320 24.26 3.14 -6.09
C ARG A 320 24.53 3.19 -7.59
N GLN A 321 24.09 2.17 -8.33
CA GLN A 321 24.44 1.94 -9.73
C GLN A 321 23.60 2.79 -10.70
N PRO A 322 24.11 3.08 -11.92
CA PRO A 322 23.33 3.77 -12.96
C PRO A 322 22.00 3.06 -13.25
N LEU A 323 20.94 3.83 -13.49
CA LEU A 323 19.59 3.27 -13.67
C LEU A 323 19.48 2.36 -14.90
N GLU A 324 20.35 2.54 -15.89
CA GLU A 324 20.44 1.67 -17.07
C GLU A 324 20.77 0.23 -16.70
N ARG A 325 21.58 0.03 -15.66
CA ARG A 325 21.90 -1.30 -15.14
C ARG A 325 20.71 -1.86 -14.39
N THR A 326 20.13 -1.07 -13.48
CA THR A 326 18.97 -1.46 -12.69
C THR A 326 17.78 -1.85 -13.58
N ALA A 327 17.57 -1.17 -14.71
CA ALA A 327 16.54 -1.50 -15.69
C ALA A 327 16.77 -2.86 -16.37
N ARG A 328 18.02 -3.23 -16.65
CA ARG A 328 18.37 -4.57 -17.17
C ARG A 328 18.16 -5.65 -16.11
N ASP A 329 18.49 -5.35 -14.86
CA ASP A 329 18.23 -6.26 -13.74
C ASP A 329 16.71 -6.45 -13.54
N LEU A 330 15.91 -5.39 -13.70
CA LEU A 330 14.45 -5.46 -13.67
C LEU A 330 13.91 -6.31 -14.83
N ALA A 331 14.49 -6.21 -16.03
CA ALA A 331 14.10 -7.06 -17.16
C ALA A 331 14.28 -8.55 -16.84
N ALA A 332 15.44 -8.94 -16.29
CA ALA A 332 15.69 -10.32 -15.87
C ALA A 332 14.73 -10.76 -14.75
N PHE A 333 14.43 -9.87 -13.81
CA PHE A 333 13.49 -10.14 -12.72
C PHE A 333 12.05 -10.34 -13.21
N ILE A 334 11.61 -9.57 -14.22
CA ILE A 334 10.30 -9.75 -14.86
C ILE A 334 10.20 -11.15 -15.47
N ASP A 335 11.25 -11.62 -16.14
CA ASP A 335 11.27 -12.95 -16.76
C ASP A 335 11.18 -14.06 -15.72
N GLU A 336 11.88 -13.90 -14.60
CA GLU A 336 11.77 -14.80 -13.45
C GLU A 336 10.35 -14.80 -12.86
N VAL A 337 9.77 -13.62 -12.63
CA VAL A 337 8.41 -13.47 -12.10
C VAL A 337 7.38 -14.13 -13.01
N ILE A 338 7.49 -13.94 -14.32
CA ILE A 338 6.64 -14.59 -15.32
C ILE A 338 6.77 -16.11 -15.23
N GLY A 339 8.02 -16.62 -15.24
CA GLY A 339 8.28 -18.05 -15.18
C GLY A 339 7.72 -18.70 -13.91
N ARG A 340 7.91 -18.06 -12.74
CA ARG A 340 7.37 -18.54 -11.46
C ARG A 340 5.84 -18.46 -11.40
N THR A 341 5.26 -17.37 -11.91
CA THR A 341 3.81 -17.17 -11.90
C THR A 341 3.09 -18.18 -12.78
N GLY A 342 3.67 -18.52 -13.94
CA GLY A 342 3.11 -19.54 -14.84
C GLY A 342 2.99 -20.94 -14.22
N LEU A 343 3.74 -21.24 -13.15
CA LEU A 343 3.66 -22.53 -12.45
C LEU A 343 2.49 -22.62 -11.45
N LEU A 344 1.81 -21.50 -11.16
CA LEU A 344 0.64 -21.49 -10.29
C LEU A 344 -0.57 -22.08 -11.02
N ARG A 345 -1.28 -23.01 -10.37
CA ARG A 345 -2.36 -23.79 -11.00
C ARG A 345 -3.46 -22.91 -11.61
N HIS A 346 -3.83 -21.81 -10.96
CA HIS A 346 -4.87 -20.89 -11.45
C HIS A 346 -4.38 -20.03 -12.61
N TYR A 347 -3.12 -19.59 -12.62
CA TYR A 347 -2.53 -18.89 -13.77
C TYR A 347 -2.36 -19.81 -14.99
N HIS A 348 -1.91 -21.05 -14.77
CA HIS A 348 -1.82 -22.05 -15.84
C HIS A 348 -3.21 -22.37 -16.42
N ARG A 349 -4.24 -22.54 -15.57
CA ARG A 349 -5.62 -22.74 -16.02
C ARG A 349 -6.13 -21.56 -16.85
N ALA A 350 -5.76 -20.34 -16.45
CA ALA A 350 -6.09 -19.10 -17.15
C ALA A 350 -5.23 -18.83 -18.39
N ARG A 351 -4.37 -19.78 -18.83
CA ARG A 351 -3.51 -19.65 -20.02
C ARG A 351 -2.59 -18.43 -19.98
N TYR A 352 -2.11 -18.06 -18.79
CA TYR A 352 -1.22 -16.92 -18.60
C TYR A 352 0.06 -16.99 -19.45
N ASP A 353 0.53 -18.20 -19.76
CA ASP A 353 1.69 -18.48 -20.60
C ASP A 353 1.54 -18.03 -22.06
N THR A 354 0.31 -17.80 -22.53
CA THR A 354 0.05 -17.36 -23.91
C THR A 354 0.33 -15.88 -24.15
N ASP A 355 0.21 -15.04 -23.13
CA ASP A 355 0.50 -13.59 -23.18
C ASP A 355 0.92 -13.10 -21.78
N PRO A 356 2.09 -13.55 -21.28
CA PRO A 356 2.49 -13.30 -19.92
C PRO A 356 2.89 -11.84 -19.74
N LYS A 357 2.22 -11.18 -18.79
CA LYS A 357 2.49 -9.79 -18.40
C LYS A 357 2.56 -9.60 -16.90
N VAL A 358 3.22 -8.54 -16.47
CA VAL A 358 3.30 -8.11 -15.07
C VAL A 358 2.68 -6.72 -14.90
N ASN A 359 2.28 -6.38 -13.68
CA ASN A 359 2.01 -5.01 -13.26
C ASN A 359 3.22 -4.45 -12.50
N LEU A 360 3.54 -3.16 -12.67
CA LEU A 360 4.68 -2.53 -12.01
C LEU A 360 4.21 -1.39 -11.09
N VAL A 361 4.71 -1.33 -9.86
CA VAL A 361 4.43 -0.25 -8.90
C VAL A 361 5.75 0.33 -8.42
N GLY A 362 6.02 1.59 -8.74
CA GLY A 362 7.25 2.29 -8.36
C GLY A 362 7.00 3.36 -7.30
N HIS A 363 7.86 3.43 -6.29
CA HIS A 363 7.89 4.56 -5.37
C HIS A 363 9.15 5.41 -5.59
N SER A 364 9.02 6.74 -5.62
CA SER A 364 10.13 7.67 -5.78
C SER A 364 10.98 7.28 -7.01
N MET A 365 12.29 7.05 -6.86
CA MET A 365 13.18 6.61 -7.95
C MET A 365 12.74 5.29 -8.62
N GLY A 366 11.92 4.46 -7.98
CA GLY A 366 11.39 3.25 -8.59
C GLY A 366 10.56 3.51 -9.86
N GLY A 367 9.88 4.65 -9.95
CA GLY A 367 9.19 5.05 -11.20
C GLY A 367 10.15 5.45 -12.33
N LEU A 368 11.34 5.98 -12.01
CA LEU A 368 12.40 6.23 -12.99
C LEU A 368 13.01 4.93 -13.51
N VAL A 369 13.16 3.92 -12.64
CA VAL A 369 13.59 2.57 -13.04
C VAL A 369 12.59 1.95 -14.02
N ILE A 370 11.28 2.08 -13.74
CA ILE A 370 10.22 1.63 -14.65
C ILE A 370 10.31 2.34 -16.01
N ALA A 371 10.45 3.68 -16.02
CA ALA A 371 10.54 4.46 -17.26
C ALA A 371 11.77 4.08 -18.09
N GLU A 372 12.93 3.90 -17.44
CA GLU A 372 14.16 3.43 -18.08
C GLU A 372 14.00 2.02 -18.65
N TYR A 373 13.35 1.11 -17.91
CA TYR A 373 13.05 -0.24 -18.39
C TYR A 373 12.22 -0.23 -19.66
N LEU A 374 11.14 0.56 -19.70
CA LEU A 374 10.30 0.69 -20.89
C LEU A 374 11.06 1.28 -22.08
N ALA A 375 11.90 2.30 -21.84
CA ALA A 375 12.73 2.90 -22.89
C ALA A 375 13.73 1.90 -23.49
N GLN A 376 14.26 0.97 -22.69
CA GLN A 376 15.20 -0.06 -23.15
C GLN A 376 14.52 -1.27 -23.80
N ASN A 377 13.23 -1.52 -23.55
CA ASN A 377 12.54 -2.73 -23.99
C ASN A 377 11.28 -2.44 -24.83
N PRO A 378 11.38 -1.66 -25.92
CA PRO A 378 10.21 -1.08 -26.57
C PRO A 378 9.24 -2.09 -27.19
N SER A 379 9.69 -3.30 -27.51
CA SER A 379 8.90 -4.34 -28.18
C SER A 379 8.62 -5.59 -27.33
N GLN A 380 9.20 -5.69 -26.13
CA GLN A 380 9.18 -6.91 -25.32
C GLN A 380 8.97 -6.65 -23.82
N HIS A 381 8.44 -5.48 -23.47
CA HIS A 381 8.31 -5.06 -22.08
C HIS A 381 7.37 -5.94 -21.22
N ARG A 382 6.42 -6.69 -21.80
CA ARG A 382 5.53 -7.60 -21.03
C ARG A 382 4.86 -6.93 -19.81
N VAL A 383 4.47 -5.66 -19.95
CA VAL A 383 3.80 -4.89 -18.89
C VAL A 383 2.33 -4.69 -19.21
N HIS A 384 1.46 -4.87 -18.21
CA HIS A 384 0.02 -4.70 -18.33
C HIS A 384 -0.49 -3.36 -17.77
N LYS A 385 -0.14 -3.00 -16.53
CA LYS A 385 -0.44 -1.70 -15.89
C LYS A 385 0.72 -1.24 -15.03
N LEU A 386 0.84 0.08 -14.86
CA LEU A 386 1.89 0.73 -14.10
C LEU A 386 1.29 1.70 -13.08
N ALA A 387 1.96 1.86 -11.94
CA ALA A 387 1.69 2.93 -10.99
C ALA A 387 3.00 3.53 -10.48
N SER A 388 3.02 4.84 -10.26
CA SER A 388 4.14 5.54 -9.64
C SER A 388 3.68 6.50 -8.56
N LEU A 389 4.36 6.49 -7.40
CA LEU A 389 4.08 7.37 -6.26
C LEU A 389 5.28 8.30 -6.02
N GLY A 390 5.08 9.61 -6.13
CA GLY A 390 6.11 10.61 -5.80
C GLY A 390 7.36 10.55 -6.69
N THR A 391 7.27 10.04 -7.91
CA THR A 391 8.44 9.83 -8.75
C THR A 391 9.02 11.14 -9.28
N PRO A 392 10.33 11.42 -9.10
CA PRO A 392 10.98 12.63 -9.59
C PRO A 392 11.33 12.53 -11.09
N TYR A 393 10.32 12.44 -11.95
CA TYR A 393 10.47 12.34 -13.42
C TYR A 393 11.29 13.44 -14.06
N ARG A 394 11.40 14.60 -13.41
CA ARG A 394 12.21 15.75 -13.84
C ARG A 394 13.15 16.21 -12.74
N GLY A 395 13.35 15.37 -11.72
CA GLY A 395 14.35 15.51 -10.65
C GLY A 395 13.90 16.26 -9.40
N SER A 396 14.79 16.29 -8.41
CA SER A 396 14.63 16.94 -7.12
C SER A 396 15.93 17.64 -6.70
N PHE A 397 15.81 18.80 -6.07
CA PHE A 397 16.96 19.53 -5.54
C PHE A 397 17.62 18.86 -4.33
N GLU A 398 16.93 17.96 -3.64
CA GLU A 398 17.51 17.24 -2.51
C GLU A 398 18.71 16.38 -2.95
N ALA A 399 18.75 15.93 -4.21
CA ALA A 399 19.93 15.28 -4.79
C ALA A 399 21.12 16.26 -4.92
N VAL A 400 20.88 17.50 -5.33
CA VAL A 400 21.91 18.54 -5.39
C VAL A 400 22.46 18.84 -4.00
N LEU A 401 21.58 19.00 -3.01
CA LEU A 401 21.98 19.21 -1.62
C LEU A 401 22.79 18.02 -1.08
N LYS A 402 22.36 16.78 -1.37
CA LYS A 402 23.09 15.58 -0.96
C LYS A 402 24.53 15.57 -1.48
N VAL A 403 24.73 15.91 -2.76
CA VAL A 403 26.06 15.97 -3.37
C VAL A 403 26.87 17.18 -2.87
N ALA A 404 26.22 18.33 -2.69
CA ALA A 404 26.90 19.57 -2.28
C ALA A 404 27.32 19.57 -0.80
N THR A 405 26.41 19.18 0.12
CA THR A 405 26.58 19.31 1.57
C THR A 405 26.51 17.99 2.34
N GLY A 406 25.99 16.92 1.73
CA GLY A 406 25.77 15.61 2.37
C GLY A 406 24.71 15.62 3.44
N THR A 407 23.94 16.70 3.53
CA THR A 407 22.80 16.86 4.43
C THR A 407 21.58 17.09 3.56
N ALA A 408 20.76 16.06 3.36
CA ALA A 408 19.51 16.17 2.62
C ALA A 408 18.47 15.22 3.23
N ALA A 409 17.20 15.54 3.06
CA ALA A 409 16.06 14.76 3.58
C ALA A 409 15.98 13.34 2.98
N ILE A 410 16.78 13.05 1.95
CA ILE A 410 16.97 11.70 1.41
C ILE A 410 17.84 10.89 2.40
N GLY A 411 17.19 10.32 3.41
CA GLY A 411 17.68 9.17 4.16
C GLY A 411 18.37 9.38 5.52
N SER A 412 18.76 10.60 5.94
CA SER A 412 19.19 10.89 7.34
C SER A 412 19.53 12.36 7.59
N ASN A 413 19.25 12.85 8.82
CA ASN A 413 19.55 14.20 9.31
C ASN A 413 20.90 14.33 10.08
N GLN A 414 21.92 13.53 9.77
CA GLN A 414 23.23 13.66 10.44
C GLN A 414 24.36 13.97 9.45
N SER A 415 24.98 15.13 9.61
CA SER A 415 26.18 15.55 8.87
C SER A 415 27.38 14.70 9.29
N ALA A 416 27.82 13.80 8.42
CA ALA A 416 29.17 13.23 8.47
C ALA A 416 29.86 13.48 7.13
N SER A 417 31.12 13.93 7.13
CA SER A 417 31.94 14.08 5.92
C SER A 417 31.97 12.83 5.03
N ARG A 418 31.87 11.66 5.64
CA ARG A 418 31.83 10.35 4.97
C ARG A 418 30.60 10.17 4.07
N GLU A 419 29.43 10.69 4.48
CA GLU A 419 28.20 10.61 3.68
C GLU A 419 28.29 11.49 2.42
N ARG A 420 28.90 12.67 2.55
CA ARG A 420 29.21 13.56 1.40
C ARG A 420 30.08 12.88 0.37
N GLU A 421 31.17 12.27 0.81
CA GLU A 421 32.16 11.65 -0.08
C GLU A 421 31.53 10.51 -0.88
N VAL A 422 30.77 9.63 -0.22
CA VAL A 422 30.04 8.54 -0.90
C VAL A 422 29.02 9.08 -1.87
N ALA A 423 28.23 10.08 -1.48
CA ALA A 423 27.20 10.65 -2.35
C ALA A 423 27.78 11.18 -3.68
N ARG A 424 28.98 11.76 -3.65
CA ARG A 424 29.66 12.31 -4.84
C ARG A 424 30.21 11.26 -5.80
N VAL A 425 30.27 9.99 -5.39
CA VAL A 425 30.72 8.87 -6.22
C VAL A 425 29.63 7.81 -6.39
N THR A 426 28.37 8.19 -6.16
CA THR A 426 27.20 7.33 -6.33
C THR A 426 26.45 7.74 -7.62
N PRO A 427 26.64 7.04 -8.76
CA PRO A 427 26.03 7.41 -10.03
C PRO A 427 24.53 7.69 -9.97
N ALA A 428 23.74 6.82 -9.33
CA ALA A 428 22.28 6.94 -9.29
C ALA A 428 21.76 8.27 -8.71
N LEU A 429 22.50 8.91 -7.80
CA LEU A 429 22.10 10.21 -7.23
C LEU A 429 22.00 11.29 -8.31
N TYR A 430 22.84 11.22 -9.34
CA TYR A 430 22.83 12.20 -10.42
C TYR A 430 21.61 12.04 -11.35
N HIS A 431 20.99 10.85 -11.41
CA HIS A 431 19.74 10.64 -12.18
C HIS A 431 18.54 11.40 -11.58
N LEU A 432 18.66 11.83 -10.33
CA LEU A 432 17.66 12.64 -9.63
C LEU A 432 17.85 14.15 -9.84
N LEU A 433 18.85 14.60 -10.60
CA LEU A 433 19.07 16.03 -10.82
C LEU A 433 17.88 16.68 -11.55
N PRO A 434 17.50 17.91 -11.13
CA PRO A 434 16.37 18.61 -11.70
C PRO A 434 16.68 19.14 -13.11
N ARG A 435 15.74 18.94 -14.05
CA ARG A 435 15.74 19.53 -15.39
C ARG A 435 14.33 19.94 -15.79
N TYR A 436 14.02 21.22 -15.62
CA TYR A 436 12.79 21.85 -16.13
C TYR A 436 12.95 23.37 -16.16
N PRO A 437 12.12 24.09 -16.94
CA PRO A 437 12.19 25.54 -17.03
C PRO A 437 12.12 26.22 -15.67
N GLY A 438 13.10 27.09 -15.36
CA GLY A 438 13.15 27.83 -14.10
C GLY A 438 13.62 27.04 -12.88
N ALA A 439 14.07 25.78 -13.04
CA ALA A 439 14.65 24.98 -11.97
C ALA A 439 15.92 25.62 -11.39
N VAL A 440 16.79 26.16 -12.25
CA VAL A 440 18.06 26.77 -11.86
C VAL A 440 18.07 28.24 -12.26
N ALA A 441 18.45 29.11 -11.33
CA ALA A 441 18.60 30.54 -11.54
C ALA A 441 20.07 30.96 -11.31
N PRO A 442 20.91 30.90 -12.35
CA PRO A 442 22.32 31.28 -12.22
C PRO A 442 22.52 32.80 -12.27
N ALA A 443 23.55 33.29 -11.57
CA ALA A 443 24.06 34.63 -11.77
C ALA A 443 24.55 34.81 -13.22
N ARG A 444 24.46 36.03 -13.75
CA ARG A 444 24.81 36.34 -15.15
C ARG A 444 26.20 35.79 -15.51
N GLY A 445 26.26 34.99 -16.58
CA GLY A 445 27.50 34.40 -17.09
C GLY A 445 27.99 33.15 -16.34
N LEU A 446 27.12 32.50 -15.55
CA LEU A 446 27.32 31.14 -15.05
C LEU A 446 26.40 30.18 -15.80
N GLU A 447 26.79 28.90 -15.86
CA GLU A 447 26.01 27.81 -16.43
C GLU A 447 24.75 27.50 -15.58
N SER A 448 23.69 27.02 -16.22
CA SER A 448 22.44 26.60 -15.57
C SER A 448 22.20 25.09 -15.60
N ASP A 449 22.90 24.35 -16.48
CA ASP A 449 22.67 22.93 -16.66
C ASP A 449 23.39 22.11 -15.59
N LEU A 450 22.66 21.52 -14.65
CA LEU A 450 23.23 20.69 -13.58
C LEU A 450 23.92 19.42 -14.11
N PHE A 451 23.72 19.05 -15.37
CA PHE A 451 24.42 17.95 -16.03
C PHE A 451 25.76 18.39 -16.63
N ASN A 452 26.12 19.67 -16.51
CA ASN A 452 27.43 20.18 -16.87
C ASN A 452 28.31 20.33 -15.62
N VAL A 453 29.52 19.77 -15.66
CA VAL A 453 30.53 19.87 -14.60
C VAL A 453 30.80 21.32 -14.21
N ALA A 454 30.81 22.25 -15.16
CA ALA A 454 31.09 23.67 -14.93
C ALA A 454 30.02 24.40 -14.11
N THR A 455 28.82 23.82 -13.96
CA THR A 455 27.74 24.37 -13.14
C THR A 455 27.99 24.14 -11.64
N TRP A 456 28.76 23.12 -11.29
CA TRP A 456 28.95 22.70 -9.91
C TRP A 456 29.98 23.54 -9.18
N GLN A 457 29.71 23.77 -7.89
CA GLN A 457 30.62 24.52 -7.03
C GLN A 457 31.98 23.80 -6.86
N PRO A 458 33.11 24.54 -6.79
CA PRO A 458 34.46 23.96 -6.78
C PRO A 458 34.69 22.88 -5.73
N SER A 459 34.10 23.05 -4.53
CA SER A 459 34.27 22.12 -3.41
C SER A 459 33.79 20.69 -3.70
N VAL A 460 32.84 20.50 -4.62
CA VAL A 460 32.42 19.16 -5.06
C VAL A 460 33.54 18.51 -5.87
N MET A 461 34.08 19.23 -6.85
CA MET A 461 35.15 18.71 -7.69
C MET A 461 36.43 18.45 -6.89
N ASP A 462 36.84 19.38 -6.02
CA ASP A 462 38.05 19.24 -5.22
C ASP A 462 38.00 17.99 -4.31
N SER A 463 36.80 17.61 -3.90
CA SER A 463 36.58 16.40 -3.10
C SER A 463 36.60 15.13 -3.94
N ILE A 464 36.03 15.15 -5.15
CA ILE A 464 36.14 14.02 -6.10
C ILE A 464 37.62 13.83 -6.50
N GLU A 465 38.36 14.91 -6.73
CA GLU A 465 39.80 14.90 -6.98
C GLU A 465 40.56 14.27 -5.81
N THR A 466 40.25 14.67 -4.58
CA THR A 466 40.84 14.05 -3.39
C THR A 466 40.53 12.56 -3.33
N TYR A 467 39.30 12.14 -3.64
CA TYR A 467 38.89 10.75 -3.66
C TYR A 467 39.63 9.93 -4.73
N VAL A 468 39.75 10.48 -5.94
CA VAL A 468 40.49 9.90 -7.07
C VAL A 468 41.98 9.75 -6.75
N ARG A 469 42.58 10.71 -6.04
CA ARG A 469 43.96 10.63 -5.55
C ARG A 469 44.15 9.51 -4.53
N LEU A 470 43.18 9.30 -3.64
CA LEU A 470 43.27 8.31 -2.56
C LEU A 470 43.01 6.88 -3.03
N TYR A 471 42.05 6.68 -3.94
CA TYR A 471 41.57 5.35 -4.32
C TYR A 471 41.81 4.98 -5.79
N GLY A 472 42.20 5.92 -6.65
CA GLY A 472 42.44 5.64 -8.07
C GLY A 472 43.75 4.89 -8.31
N LEU A 473 43.73 3.96 -9.27
CA LEU A 473 44.86 3.13 -9.69
C LEU A 473 45.81 3.87 -10.64
N ARG A 474 45.24 4.70 -11.52
CA ARG A 474 45.99 5.34 -12.61
C ARG A 474 46.85 6.49 -12.10
N LYS A 475 48.16 6.44 -12.34
CA LYS A 475 49.04 7.61 -12.15
C LYS A 475 48.72 8.67 -13.21
N GLY A 476 48.76 9.95 -12.84
CA GLY A 476 48.49 11.04 -13.78
C GLY A 476 47.98 12.31 -13.08
N ASN A 477 47.28 13.15 -13.84
CA ASN A 477 46.67 14.37 -13.32
C ASN A 477 45.33 14.01 -12.64
N ASP A 478 45.29 14.08 -11.31
CA ASP A 478 44.11 13.75 -10.50
C ASP A 478 42.90 14.61 -10.84
N ARG A 479 43.11 15.91 -11.07
CA ARG A 479 42.04 16.83 -11.47
C ARG A 479 41.34 16.38 -12.75
N ARG A 480 42.12 16.06 -13.78
CA ARG A 480 41.58 15.61 -15.07
C ARG A 480 40.79 14.30 -14.93
N ARG A 481 41.28 13.37 -14.10
CA ARG A 481 40.58 12.10 -13.83
C ARG A 481 39.27 12.33 -13.05
N ALA A 482 39.27 13.25 -12.10
CA ALA A 482 38.05 13.64 -11.37
C ALA A 482 37.01 14.29 -12.28
N GLU A 483 37.44 15.18 -13.18
CA GLU A 483 36.59 15.77 -14.20
C GLU A 483 35.99 14.72 -15.13
N GLN A 484 36.77 13.70 -15.51
CA GLN A 484 36.28 12.57 -16.31
C GLN A 484 35.26 11.72 -15.55
N LEU A 485 35.58 11.31 -14.32
CA LEU A 485 34.66 10.52 -13.48
C LEU A 485 33.33 11.26 -13.27
N PHE A 486 33.40 12.54 -12.90
CA PHE A 486 32.21 13.33 -12.66
C PHE A 486 31.42 13.56 -13.96
N GLY A 487 32.11 13.88 -15.06
CA GLY A 487 31.51 14.04 -16.37
C GLY A 487 30.78 12.79 -16.85
N VAL A 488 31.33 11.59 -16.64
CA VAL A 488 30.67 10.32 -16.99
C VAL A 488 29.38 10.12 -16.20
N MET A 489 29.40 10.36 -14.88
CA MET A 489 28.19 10.21 -14.05
C MET A 489 27.09 11.21 -14.45
N LEU A 490 27.46 12.47 -14.73
CA LEU A 490 26.50 13.46 -15.22
C LEU A 490 25.98 13.13 -16.62
N GLN A 491 26.84 12.60 -17.50
CA GLN A 491 26.43 12.18 -18.84
C GLN A 491 25.42 11.02 -18.78
N GLN A 492 25.69 9.99 -17.99
CA GLN A 492 24.74 8.87 -17.79
C GLN A 492 23.38 9.38 -17.30
N ALA A 493 23.39 10.25 -16.31
CA ALA A 493 22.17 10.86 -15.79
C ALA A 493 21.44 11.73 -16.84
N ALA A 494 22.17 12.46 -17.69
CA ALA A 494 21.61 13.28 -18.75
C ALA A 494 20.96 12.43 -19.85
N GLU A 495 21.60 11.32 -20.23
CA GLU A 495 21.10 10.37 -21.21
C GLU A 495 19.83 9.67 -20.70
N HIS A 496 19.82 9.26 -19.42
CA HIS A 496 18.60 8.77 -18.76
C HIS A 496 17.46 9.79 -18.81
N ARG A 497 17.72 11.04 -18.39
CA ARG A 497 16.70 12.10 -18.42
C ARG A 497 16.14 12.28 -19.84
N SER A 498 16.98 12.30 -20.86
CA SER A 498 16.55 12.42 -22.26
C SER A 498 15.66 11.24 -22.69
N ARG A 499 16.00 10.00 -22.30
CA ARG A 499 15.14 8.83 -22.60
C ARG A 499 13.78 8.93 -21.92
N VAL A 500 13.74 9.33 -20.65
CA VAL A 500 12.49 9.52 -19.91
C VAL A 500 11.65 10.64 -20.50
N ASP A 501 12.25 11.79 -20.83
CA ASP A 501 11.54 12.95 -21.39
C ASP A 501 10.94 12.65 -22.78
N THR A 502 11.56 11.74 -23.54
CA THR A 502 11.12 11.33 -24.89
C THR A 502 10.32 10.02 -24.92
N LEU A 503 9.99 9.45 -23.76
CA LEU A 503 9.28 8.18 -23.68
C LEU A 503 7.90 8.30 -24.36
N ASN A 504 7.63 7.45 -25.35
CA ASN A 504 6.37 7.45 -26.09
C ASN A 504 5.55 6.19 -25.78
N LEU A 505 4.61 6.29 -24.85
CA LEU A 505 3.78 5.15 -24.45
C LEU A 505 2.97 4.56 -25.61
N ALA A 506 2.41 5.38 -26.49
CA ALA A 506 1.66 4.90 -27.64
C ALA A 506 2.53 4.08 -28.60
N GLY A 507 3.80 4.48 -28.78
CA GLY A 507 4.79 3.72 -29.55
C GLY A 507 5.16 2.37 -28.94
N LEU A 508 4.92 2.20 -27.63
CA LEU A 508 5.05 0.94 -26.90
C LEU A 508 3.76 0.10 -26.92
N GLY A 509 2.70 0.57 -27.58
CA GLY A 509 1.37 -0.05 -27.49
C GLY A 509 0.71 0.11 -26.12
N LEU A 510 1.13 1.09 -25.32
CA LEU A 510 0.56 1.44 -24.03
C LEU A 510 -0.26 2.73 -24.12
N ASP A 511 -1.49 2.66 -23.62
CA ASP A 511 -2.31 3.85 -23.33
C ASP A 511 -1.75 4.56 -22.08
N SER A 512 -1.68 5.89 -22.06
CA SER A 512 -1.23 6.66 -20.89
C SER A 512 -2.05 6.34 -19.64
N ARG A 513 -3.34 6.01 -19.81
CA ARG A 513 -4.23 5.59 -18.73
C ARG A 513 -3.82 4.29 -18.07
N ARG A 514 -2.93 3.50 -18.67
CA ARG A 514 -2.34 2.31 -18.05
C ARG A 514 -1.31 2.66 -16.98
N TRP A 515 -0.85 3.91 -16.93
CA TRP A 515 0.14 4.40 -15.97
C TRP A 515 -0.49 5.42 -15.02
N LEU A 516 -0.85 4.95 -13.82
CA LEU A 516 -1.30 5.82 -12.74
C LEU A 516 -0.12 6.62 -12.16
N THR A 517 -0.22 7.95 -12.18
CA THR A 517 0.80 8.83 -11.60
C THR A 517 0.24 9.62 -10.42
N VAL A 518 0.70 9.27 -9.21
CA VAL A 518 0.33 9.96 -7.96
C VAL A 518 1.45 10.91 -7.54
N ILE A 519 1.11 12.18 -7.34
CA ILE A 519 2.04 13.25 -6.99
C ILE A 519 1.65 13.86 -5.64
N GLY A 520 2.58 13.95 -4.71
CA GLY A 520 2.37 14.68 -3.46
C GLY A 520 2.47 16.19 -3.66
N VAL A 521 1.55 16.93 -3.05
CA VAL A 521 1.48 18.39 -3.03
C VAL A 521 1.13 18.88 -1.64
N GLY A 522 1.35 20.16 -1.37
CA GLY A 522 0.95 20.79 -0.12
C GLY A 522 2.02 20.83 0.97
N GLU A 523 3.22 20.30 0.73
CA GLU A 523 4.38 20.47 1.63
C GLU A 523 5.37 21.53 1.12
N GLU A 524 6.08 22.17 2.06
CA GLU A 524 7.13 23.14 1.76
C GLU A 524 8.33 22.45 1.09
N THR A 525 8.46 22.66 -0.21
CA THR A 525 9.40 21.92 -1.06
C THR A 525 10.30 22.89 -1.80
N ARG A 526 11.57 22.52 -2.00
CA ARG A 526 12.47 23.34 -2.82
C ARG A 526 12.03 23.27 -4.28
N VAL A 527 11.75 24.42 -4.88
CA VAL A 527 11.21 24.54 -6.25
C VAL A 527 12.20 25.13 -7.24
N ARG A 528 13.29 25.73 -6.71
CA ARG A 528 14.36 26.36 -7.47
C ARG A 528 15.71 26.16 -6.78
N LEU A 529 16.79 26.31 -7.54
CA LEU A 529 18.15 26.49 -7.03
C LEU A 529 18.76 27.77 -7.60
N ARG A 530 19.06 28.73 -6.74
CA ARG A 530 19.91 29.86 -7.10
C ARG A 530 21.39 29.48 -7.09
N ILE A 531 22.11 29.86 -8.15
CA ILE A 531 23.58 29.75 -8.24
C ILE A 531 24.16 31.15 -8.26
N ALA A 532 24.86 31.53 -7.19
CA ALA A 532 25.53 32.82 -7.05
C ALA A 532 27.00 32.73 -7.52
N ARG A 533 27.65 33.90 -7.65
CA ARG A 533 29.12 33.96 -7.76
C ARG A 533 29.73 33.90 -6.37
N GLY A 534 30.60 32.92 -6.15
CA GLY A 534 31.45 32.84 -4.97
C GLY A 534 32.48 33.98 -4.95
N ALA A 535 33.22 34.08 -3.85
CA ALA A 535 34.25 35.11 -3.65
C ALA A 535 35.37 35.07 -4.72
N ASP A 536 35.58 33.92 -5.33
CA ASP A 536 36.54 33.67 -6.40
C ASP A 536 35.91 33.75 -7.82
N GLY A 537 34.67 34.20 -7.92
CA GLY A 537 33.93 34.34 -9.18
C GLY A 537 33.34 33.03 -9.72
N ARG A 538 33.62 31.88 -9.09
CA ARG A 538 33.12 30.54 -9.51
C ARG A 538 31.72 30.26 -8.96
N PRO A 539 31.01 29.24 -9.48
CA PRO A 539 29.66 28.90 -9.00
C PRO A 539 29.62 28.58 -7.50
N ALA A 540 28.64 29.12 -6.80
CA ALA A 540 28.31 28.79 -5.43
C ALA A 540 26.80 28.58 -5.29
N PHE A 541 26.37 27.43 -4.76
CA PHE A 541 24.95 27.15 -4.57
C PHE A 541 24.42 27.94 -3.38
N ASP A 542 23.38 28.74 -3.60
CA ASP A 542 22.70 29.50 -2.55
C ASP A 542 21.62 28.63 -1.90
N LEU A 543 22.05 27.77 -0.97
CA LEU A 543 21.18 26.81 -0.26
C LEU A 543 20.39 27.45 0.89
N ALA A 544 20.76 28.67 1.29
CA ALA A 544 20.08 29.45 2.33
C ALA A 544 18.96 30.35 1.76
N SER A 545 18.83 30.40 0.43
CA SER A 545 17.74 31.07 -0.26
C SER A 545 16.37 30.57 0.21
N LYS A 546 15.37 31.45 0.13
CA LYS A 546 13.95 31.12 0.34
C LYS A 546 13.36 30.37 -0.87
N ASP A 547 14.10 29.42 -1.42
CA ASP A 547 13.72 28.66 -2.62
C ASP A 547 12.83 27.45 -2.29
N ARG A 548 12.51 27.24 -1.00
CA ARG A 548 11.42 26.37 -0.56
C ARG A 548 10.10 27.14 -0.57
N SER A 549 9.08 26.56 -1.17
CA SER A 549 7.76 27.19 -1.32
C SER A 549 6.65 26.15 -1.27
N ASN A 550 5.48 26.61 -0.82
CA ASN A 550 4.21 25.92 -0.95
C ASN A 550 3.10 26.96 -1.17
N ASP A 551 2.98 27.41 -2.42
CA ASP A 551 1.93 28.33 -2.84
C ASP A 551 0.57 27.61 -2.98
N TRP A 552 0.57 26.28 -2.98
CA TRP A 552 -0.62 25.44 -3.14
C TRP A 552 -1.42 25.33 -1.85
N LYS A 553 -2.73 25.47 -1.97
CA LYS A 553 -3.70 25.21 -0.90
C LYS A 553 -4.91 24.48 -1.47
N VAL A 554 -5.52 23.58 -0.72
CA VAL A 554 -6.67 22.77 -1.16
C VAL A 554 -7.78 23.62 -1.82
N ARG A 555 -8.08 24.80 -1.26
CA ARG A 555 -9.13 25.71 -1.76
C ARG A 555 -8.65 26.72 -2.81
N ASN A 556 -7.35 26.81 -3.05
CA ASN A 556 -6.73 27.77 -3.97
C ASN A 556 -5.48 27.16 -4.60
N TRP A 557 -5.67 26.09 -5.38
CA TRP A 557 -4.57 25.33 -5.96
C TRP A 557 -4.20 25.80 -7.38
N ARG A 558 -5.12 26.43 -8.11
CA ARG A 558 -4.97 26.68 -9.55
C ARG A 558 -3.84 27.65 -9.87
N GLY A 559 -2.95 27.23 -10.76
CA GLY A 559 -1.73 27.93 -11.12
C GLY A 559 -0.65 27.91 -10.02
N LYS A 560 -0.86 27.23 -8.89
CA LYS A 560 0.08 27.17 -7.77
C LYS A 560 1.03 25.99 -7.92
N VAL A 561 1.89 26.07 -8.92
CA VAL A 561 2.86 25.01 -9.27
C VAL A 561 4.06 24.94 -8.34
N ASN A 562 4.32 25.99 -7.55
CA ASN A 562 5.37 25.99 -6.53
C ASN A 562 4.89 25.28 -5.26
N THR A 563 4.95 23.96 -5.27
CA THR A 563 4.61 23.08 -4.16
C THR A 563 5.33 21.74 -4.35
N GLY A 564 5.11 20.77 -3.48
CA GLY A 564 5.61 19.41 -3.62
C GLY A 564 5.28 18.57 -2.41
N ASP A 565 6.04 17.49 -2.25
CA ASP A 565 5.90 16.48 -1.19
C ASP A 565 7.02 16.54 -0.14
N GLY A 566 7.65 17.71 0.00
CA GLY A 566 8.77 17.96 0.92
C GLY A 566 10.13 17.57 0.36
N THR A 567 10.16 16.72 -0.68
CA THR A 567 11.40 16.26 -1.35
C THR A 567 11.41 16.62 -2.83
N VAL A 568 10.35 16.28 -3.55
CA VAL A 568 10.20 16.44 -4.99
C VAL A 568 9.20 17.57 -5.25
N PRO A 569 9.62 18.66 -5.93
CA PRO A 569 8.67 19.71 -6.30
C PRO A 569 7.67 19.15 -7.31
N TYR A 570 6.44 19.69 -7.32
CA TYR A 570 5.39 19.30 -8.26
C TYR A 570 5.89 19.25 -9.72
N LEU A 571 6.60 20.30 -10.16
CA LEU A 571 7.20 20.34 -11.50
C LEU A 571 8.27 19.27 -11.74
N GLY A 572 8.98 18.87 -10.68
CA GLY A 572 9.94 17.77 -10.67
C GLY A 572 9.28 16.40 -10.73
N ALA A 573 8.05 16.27 -10.22
CA ALA A 573 7.27 15.03 -10.22
C ALA A 573 6.41 14.86 -11.49
N ARG A 574 6.36 15.84 -12.39
CA ARG A 574 5.52 15.81 -13.59
C ARG A 574 6.24 15.11 -14.75
N PRO A 575 5.78 13.93 -15.22
CA PRO A 575 6.32 13.32 -16.44
C PRO A 575 5.83 14.08 -17.69
N GLU A 576 6.63 14.07 -18.77
CA GLU A 576 6.23 14.65 -20.07
C GLU A 576 5.30 13.71 -20.86
N PHE A 577 5.35 12.40 -20.59
CA PHE A 577 4.64 11.36 -21.34
C PHE A 577 3.24 11.00 -20.78
N ILE A 578 2.82 11.60 -19.66
CA ILE A 578 1.46 11.46 -19.11
C ILE A 578 0.73 12.79 -19.24
N PRO A 579 -0.47 12.82 -19.85
CA PRO A 579 -1.30 14.02 -19.90
C PRO A 579 -1.57 14.60 -18.51
N VAL A 580 -1.47 15.93 -18.39
CA VAL A 580 -1.60 16.62 -17.10
C VAL A 580 -2.96 16.40 -16.43
N ASN A 581 -4.01 16.19 -17.23
CA ASN A 581 -5.35 15.89 -16.73
C ASN A 581 -5.51 14.47 -16.16
N GLU A 582 -4.56 13.57 -16.38
CA GLU A 582 -4.56 12.21 -15.83
C GLU A 582 -3.79 12.08 -14.51
N LEU A 583 -3.07 13.14 -14.12
CA LEU A 583 -2.29 13.17 -12.87
C LEU A 583 -3.20 13.22 -11.64
N VAL A 584 -2.83 12.48 -10.60
CA VAL A 584 -3.56 12.44 -9.33
C VAL A 584 -2.73 13.10 -8.24
N CYS A 585 -3.19 14.24 -7.71
CA CYS A 585 -2.53 14.91 -6.59
C CYS A 585 -3.11 14.49 -5.24
N VAL A 586 -2.22 14.19 -4.29
CA VAL A 586 -2.52 13.89 -2.89
C VAL A 586 -1.71 14.80 -1.96
N SER A 587 -2.14 14.97 -0.73
CA SER A 587 -1.50 15.84 0.28
C SER A 587 -1.57 15.20 1.66
N ASP A 588 -0.86 15.73 2.64
CA ASP A 588 -0.92 15.21 4.02
C ASP A 588 -2.33 15.24 4.63
N ASP A 589 -3.20 16.15 4.19
CA ASP A 589 -4.61 16.22 4.59
C ASP A 589 -5.44 14.98 4.17
N ASP A 590 -4.84 14.05 3.42
CA ASP A 590 -5.43 12.79 3.00
C ASP A 590 -5.11 11.61 3.92
N PHE A 591 -4.19 11.78 4.88
CA PHE A 591 -3.98 10.79 5.94
C PHE A 591 -5.22 10.67 6.83
N GLY A 592 -5.56 9.43 7.20
CA GLY A 592 -6.53 9.20 8.26
C GLY A 592 -6.00 9.69 9.62
N TYR A 593 -6.90 10.08 10.52
CA TYR A 593 -6.52 10.52 11.88
C TYR A 593 -5.71 9.44 12.62
N TRP A 594 -6.14 8.18 12.53
CA TRP A 594 -5.47 7.04 13.14
C TRP A 594 -4.12 6.73 12.49
N GLU A 595 -4.08 6.84 11.16
CA GLU A 595 -2.87 6.62 10.35
C GLU A 595 -1.74 7.60 10.71
N LEU A 596 -2.06 8.88 10.90
CA LEU A 596 -1.06 9.87 11.33
C LEU A 596 -0.51 9.56 12.73
N LYS A 597 -1.36 9.05 13.63
CA LYS A 597 -0.99 8.69 15.01
C LYS A 597 -0.06 7.47 15.05
N ASP A 598 -0.38 6.42 14.31
CA ASP A 598 0.42 5.19 14.29
C ASP A 598 1.84 5.47 13.80
N ARG A 599 1.99 6.37 12.82
CA ARG A 599 3.30 6.76 12.28
C ARG A 599 4.14 7.57 13.23
N LEU A 600 3.51 8.46 14.00
CA LEU A 600 4.19 9.18 15.09
C LEU A 600 4.68 8.20 16.16
N LEU A 601 3.90 7.15 16.47
CA LEU A 601 4.27 6.11 17.43
C LEU A 601 5.37 5.17 16.89
N GLU A 602 5.37 4.89 15.59
CA GLU A 602 6.40 4.11 14.90
C GLU A 602 7.69 4.90 14.61
N GLY A 603 7.71 6.20 14.95
CA GLY A 603 8.88 7.06 14.73
C GLY A 603 9.15 7.39 13.26
N VAL A 604 8.16 7.22 12.38
CA VAL A 604 8.22 7.55 10.94
C VAL A 604 8.04 9.07 10.78
N GLY A 605 8.98 9.86 11.31
CA GLY A 605 9.00 11.33 11.24
C GLY A 605 9.44 11.87 9.87
N ALA A 606 9.01 11.23 8.78
CA ALA A 606 9.40 11.58 7.41
C ALA A 606 8.29 12.39 6.72
N GLY A 607 8.65 13.34 5.87
CA GLY A 607 7.68 14.15 5.11
C GLY A 607 6.91 13.34 4.05
N LEU A 608 5.88 13.96 3.47
CA LEU A 608 4.90 13.37 2.56
C LEU A 608 5.53 12.39 1.56
N HIS A 609 6.65 12.76 0.94
CA HIS A 609 7.37 11.94 -0.04
C HIS A 609 7.63 10.50 0.43
N ALA A 610 8.33 10.34 1.55
CA ALA A 610 8.73 9.02 2.06
C ALA A 610 7.52 8.20 2.53
N THR A 611 6.40 8.89 2.70
CA THR A 611 5.21 8.38 3.36
C THR A 611 4.08 8.00 2.43
N LEU A 612 4.15 8.34 1.14
CA LEU A 612 3.15 7.96 0.14
C LEU A 612 2.85 6.44 0.08
N PRO A 613 3.84 5.52 0.19
CA PRO A 613 3.58 4.07 0.18
C PRO A 613 2.72 3.59 1.34
N LEU A 614 2.88 4.23 2.50
CA LEU A 614 2.14 3.95 3.73
C LEU A 614 0.80 4.69 3.77
N MET A 615 0.49 5.52 2.75
CA MET A 615 -0.78 6.24 2.72
C MET A 615 -1.91 5.30 2.30
N ASN A 616 -2.84 4.99 3.19
CA ASN A 616 -3.98 4.09 2.93
C ASN A 616 -4.76 4.49 1.67
N LEU A 617 -4.93 5.80 1.45
CA LEU A 617 -5.53 6.31 0.21
C LEU A 617 -4.71 5.93 -1.04
N CYS A 618 -3.38 6.13 -1.03
CA CYS A 618 -2.53 5.76 -2.17
C CYS A 618 -2.60 4.27 -2.45
N GLN A 619 -2.61 3.43 -1.41
CA GLN A 619 -2.74 1.99 -1.54
C GLN A 619 -4.06 1.61 -2.21
N ARG A 620 -5.19 2.16 -1.76
CA ARG A 620 -6.52 1.93 -2.38
C ARG A 620 -6.57 2.42 -3.82
N ILE A 621 -5.98 3.58 -4.15
CA ILE A 621 -5.93 4.09 -5.53
C ILE A 621 -5.14 3.12 -6.42
N VAL A 622 -3.98 2.63 -5.97
CA VAL A 622 -3.18 1.67 -6.75
C VAL A 622 -3.92 0.34 -6.92
N VAL A 623 -4.54 -0.20 -5.86
CA VAL A 623 -5.38 -1.41 -5.96
C VAL A 623 -6.52 -1.20 -6.95
N SER A 624 -7.21 -0.05 -6.88
CA SER A 624 -8.30 0.31 -7.79
C SER A 624 -7.83 0.34 -9.25
N HIS A 625 -6.66 0.96 -9.48
CA HIS A 625 -6.03 1.03 -10.80
C HIS A 625 -5.73 -0.35 -11.35
N LEU A 626 -5.07 -1.21 -10.56
CA LEU A 626 -4.69 -2.54 -11.01
C LEU A 626 -5.92 -3.42 -11.27
N ARG A 627 -6.94 -3.36 -10.42
CA ARG A 627 -8.25 -4.02 -10.62
C ARG A 627 -9.04 -3.45 -11.81
N GLY A 628 -8.80 -2.19 -12.19
CA GLY A 628 -9.58 -1.48 -13.21
C GLY A 628 -10.98 -1.06 -12.75
N ARG A 629 -11.21 -1.03 -11.43
CA ARG A 629 -12.46 -0.60 -10.79
C ARG A 629 -12.16 -0.05 -9.39
N PRO A 630 -12.96 0.89 -8.87
CA PRO A 630 -12.76 1.40 -7.51
C PRO A 630 -12.73 0.29 -6.45
N PHE A 631 -11.82 0.43 -5.49
CA PHE A 631 -11.70 -0.41 -4.30
C PHE A 631 -11.75 0.47 -3.05
N GLY A 632 -12.85 0.36 -2.31
CA GLY A 632 -13.17 1.27 -1.22
C GLY A 632 -13.35 2.72 -1.70
N LYS A 633 -13.40 3.65 -0.75
CA LYS A 633 -13.49 5.08 -1.06
C LYS A 633 -12.13 5.61 -1.51
N VAL A 634 -12.07 6.06 -2.76
CA VAL A 634 -10.89 6.68 -3.37
C VAL A 634 -11.21 8.11 -3.81
N TRP A 635 -10.25 9.00 -3.64
CA TRP A 635 -10.33 10.40 -4.03
C TRP A 635 -8.96 10.95 -4.38
N GLY A 636 -8.94 12.10 -5.05
CA GLY A 636 -7.72 12.81 -5.38
C GLY A 636 -8.02 14.26 -5.75
N ARG A 637 -7.01 14.95 -6.28
CA ARG A 637 -7.13 16.32 -6.78
C ARG A 637 -6.50 16.44 -8.17
N PRO A 638 -6.97 17.38 -9.00
CA PRO A 638 -6.29 17.72 -10.24
C PRO A 638 -4.90 18.27 -9.99
N ALA A 639 -4.07 18.16 -11.02
CA ALA A 639 -2.81 18.89 -11.13
C ALA A 639 -3.01 20.41 -10.98
N PRO A 640 -2.05 21.13 -10.35
CA PRO A 640 -2.02 22.58 -10.26
C PRO A 640 -2.30 23.38 -11.55
N ASP A 641 -2.05 22.77 -12.71
CA ASP A 641 -2.18 23.40 -14.02
C ASP A 641 -3.63 23.50 -14.53
N ILE A 642 -4.53 22.60 -14.12
CA ILE A 642 -5.82 22.35 -14.80
C ILE A 642 -7.03 22.36 -13.88
N GLY A 643 -8.15 22.94 -14.31
CA GLY A 643 -9.40 23.00 -13.54
C GLY A 643 -9.99 21.64 -13.18
N SER A 644 -10.81 21.58 -12.12
CA SER A 644 -11.50 20.36 -11.67
C SER A 644 -12.35 19.68 -12.75
N ALA A 645 -12.91 20.44 -13.70
CA ALA A 645 -13.71 19.92 -14.80
C ALA A 645 -12.87 19.29 -15.94
N GLU A 646 -11.58 19.63 -16.01
CA GLU A 646 -10.65 19.10 -17.02
C GLU A 646 -10.03 17.77 -16.54
N TRP A 647 -10.12 17.48 -15.24
CA TRP A 647 -9.50 16.33 -14.60
C TRP A 647 -10.16 15.02 -15.01
N ASN A 648 -9.35 14.08 -15.49
CA ASN A 648 -9.79 12.78 -15.99
C ASN A 648 -8.80 11.69 -15.54
N PRO A 649 -8.74 11.38 -14.24
CA PRO A 649 -7.80 10.39 -13.71
C PRO A 649 -8.05 8.99 -14.32
N PRO A 650 -7.02 8.12 -14.37
CA PRO A 650 -7.14 6.77 -14.95
C PRO A 650 -8.07 5.85 -14.15
N VAL A 651 -8.42 6.23 -12.92
CA VAL A 651 -9.35 5.52 -12.03
C VAL A 651 -10.49 6.46 -11.67
N GLU A 652 -11.72 5.94 -11.70
CA GLU A 652 -12.89 6.67 -11.20
C GLU A 652 -12.74 6.94 -9.69
N MET A 653 -12.75 8.21 -9.31
CA MET A 653 -12.54 8.63 -7.94
C MET A 653 -13.17 10.00 -7.66
N ALA A 654 -13.45 10.29 -6.39
CA ALA A 654 -14.01 11.57 -6.00
C ALA A 654 -13.00 12.71 -6.14
N ASN A 655 -13.48 13.89 -6.53
CA ASN A 655 -12.66 15.10 -6.60
C ASN A 655 -12.70 15.86 -5.26
N ARG A 656 -11.57 15.91 -4.56
CA ARG A 656 -11.43 16.61 -3.25
C ARG A 656 -10.94 18.06 -3.38
N SER A 657 -11.04 18.66 -4.57
CA SER A 657 -10.56 20.03 -4.82
C SER A 657 -11.60 21.14 -4.62
N GLY A 658 -12.86 20.83 -4.24
CA GLY A 658 -13.85 21.87 -3.92
C GLY A 658 -15.21 21.37 -3.39
N LYS A 659 -15.72 22.12 -2.39
CA LYS A 659 -17.06 22.19 -1.73
C LYS A 659 -17.79 20.86 -1.37
N LYS A 660 -17.95 20.60 -0.06
CA LYS A 660 -19.23 20.08 0.45
C LYS A 660 -20.30 21.14 0.19
#